data_AF-A0A819M7Z5-F1
#
_entry.id   AF-A0A819M7Z5-F1
#
_cell.length_a   1.000
_cell.length_b   1.000
_cell.length_c   1.000
_cell.angle_alpha   90.00
_cell.angle_beta   90.00
_cell.angle_gamma   90.00
#
_symmetry.space_group_name_H-M   'P 1'
#
loop_
_entity.id
_entity.type
_entity.pdbx_description
1 polymer ?
#
loop_
_entity_poly.entity_id
_entity_poly.type
_entity_poly.pdbx_seq_one_letter_code
_entity_poly.pdbx_strand_id
1 'polypeptide(L)'
;MAHINFYLLRIRRYCLRYSLYCSRRPRLNRIIKILSIIIIGFLFMTLINGVLFSSVLFLQENNNEPDYDLDTRPYYKTIEMKKRFDDSGNYLIVQNFVQYQTNLTKNADLIALNLHTDIEHLHLLLQHAKVWDGPISLSLYVKGARGSDDIDYASIWLRCNRRSFKVLNIHLVISAKAYKSSISNQHNSHSVKYAVNCQHITYANHTDETDSTPYPSNLLRNIARIGNTVPSVKYILTLDIDVFPSADLFHHLVSFYTKKTNINEILNRTLYVIPAFEIHTDTIKRSIALPQNKRELILLWNDEQIQPFQKDICLSCQSLTNYNAWKEETKSDEILPIFRPHYSQPWKPFYIGPKDVPMFDSRFKAHAHARISQCCESFMAGYDYAVLNNVYLYRLGFIDKSQLPNTKLIEDDTSLLLFQQFQEDLLKHMQGRLTVSSINTDDENDPIILKSPVSIKNRLRNFFGIPKPIDNEDCSWPTNTLLCAIVFLEDAVNYRSIVHKVTKNYLLVYRWFSSSIIQKLHHFALTINLCLALFERPSSFSITSDVSKNTDRIVFPYSLLMIIEGLTLIWFLAYICTKIACLGIKHARKRFWIIAFFIVTIYSLCEWFVMIAVRLRRIFRPLFMIESSQLMKKALKAVQKDLLTIIACVSMALGHILFFAIIAMFLFPRSETVKNSQGNTYFSSLHDSVFQLLVLYSTANNPDVMMPAYSDNRFNVLFFLVFVIIGIYWIQNIITAVVYRAFRGYFLNSIINSQLRRRLAIRASFEVLQKQILNGVSNENTKPVPISVVQIIVNSASMSKWHSDRINQRLFELNCETDIIDLEQYSKIMELLDVNPKLITEIEFKTLSESLIDRFKGVGRSKIFDSIGTLFALLSVLLVTIEISNRHLNSDYKELVAHSLLISFVNFSLMIYFAFEIIMKAWSFGPDKFFRSSSANILEAAVAFTCLILQIIHMAIHGSPVISEK
;
A
#
# COMPACT_ATOMS: atom_id res chain seq x y z
N MET A 1 44.49 40.34 -16.96
CA MET A 1 45.09 40.05 -18.29
C MET A 1 46.62 40.04 -18.28
N ALA A 2 47.33 41.00 -17.67
CA ALA A 2 48.81 41.03 -17.67
C ALA A 2 49.50 39.93 -16.82
N HIS A 3 48.92 39.53 -15.68
CA HIS A 3 49.50 38.47 -14.82
C HIS A 3 49.36 37.05 -15.39
N ILE A 4 48.37 36.80 -16.26
CA ILE A 4 48.11 35.49 -16.85
C ILE A 4 49.11 35.18 -17.98
N ASN A 5 49.50 36.20 -18.76
CA ASN A 5 50.51 36.05 -19.81
C ASN A 5 51.91 35.73 -19.25
N PHE A 6 52.25 36.24 -18.07
CA PHE A 6 53.56 35.99 -17.44
C PHE A 6 53.70 34.54 -16.95
N TYR A 7 52.62 33.95 -16.41
CA TYR A 7 52.61 32.54 -16.00
C TYR A 7 52.57 31.56 -17.19
N LEU A 8 51.83 31.89 -18.25
CA LEU A 8 51.78 31.07 -19.48
C LEU A 8 53.13 30.98 -20.19
N LEU A 9 53.90 32.07 -20.24
CA LEU A 9 55.25 32.08 -20.82
C LEU A 9 56.26 31.24 -20.02
N ARG A 10 56.12 31.22 -18.69
CA ARG A 10 56.98 30.41 -17.80
C ARG A 10 56.66 28.92 -17.91
N ILE A 11 55.38 28.56 -17.99
CA ILE A 11 54.93 27.19 -18.21
C ILE A 11 55.35 26.68 -19.60
N ARG A 12 55.23 27.52 -20.65
CA ARG A 12 55.67 27.16 -22.01
C ARG A 12 57.18 26.89 -22.09
N ARG A 13 58.01 27.65 -21.36
CA ARG A 13 59.46 27.40 -21.26
C ARG A 13 59.80 26.13 -20.46
N TYR A 14 59.02 25.80 -19.42
CA TYR A 14 59.16 24.55 -18.69
C TYR A 14 58.76 23.34 -19.54
N CYS A 15 57.65 23.41 -20.28
CA CYS A 15 57.22 22.35 -21.19
C CYS A 15 58.19 22.13 -22.36
N LEU A 16 58.82 23.18 -22.91
CA LEU A 16 59.84 23.06 -23.95
C LEU A 16 61.15 22.43 -23.43
N ARG A 17 61.59 22.77 -22.21
CA ARG A 17 62.74 22.08 -21.56
C ARG A 17 62.42 20.62 -21.22
N TYR A 18 61.19 20.32 -20.81
CA TYR A 18 60.75 18.95 -20.53
C TYR A 18 60.63 18.11 -21.82
N SER A 19 60.14 18.71 -22.92
CA SER A 19 60.06 18.10 -24.24
C SER A 19 61.43 17.70 -24.80
N LEU A 20 62.46 18.55 -24.61
CA LEU A 20 63.83 18.26 -25.04
C LEU A 20 64.52 17.18 -24.18
N TYR A 21 64.19 17.09 -22.88
CA TYR A 21 64.67 16.02 -22.01
C TYR A 21 63.96 14.67 -22.28
N CYS A 22 62.72 14.71 -22.78
CA CYS A 22 61.87 13.55 -23.10
C CYS A 22 62.24 12.78 -24.38
N SER A 23 63.20 13.24 -25.18
CA SER A 23 63.63 12.55 -26.41
C SER A 23 64.53 11.33 -26.15
N ARG A 24 65.12 11.19 -24.95
CA ARG A 24 66.15 10.16 -24.66
C ARG A 24 65.66 8.82 -24.10
N ARG A 25 64.37 8.61 -23.79
CA ARG A 25 63.87 7.30 -23.27
C ARG A 25 62.49 6.90 -23.82
N PRO A 26 62.42 6.07 -24.89
CA PRO A 26 61.17 5.73 -25.57
C PRO A 26 60.20 4.86 -24.74
N ARG A 27 60.69 4.04 -23.79
CA ARG A 27 59.85 3.22 -22.91
C ARG A 27 59.06 4.04 -21.89
N LEU A 28 59.68 5.06 -21.30
CA LEU A 28 59.02 5.94 -20.31
C LEU A 28 57.96 6.83 -20.96
N ASN A 29 58.20 7.26 -22.20
CA ASN A 29 57.26 8.09 -22.96
C ASN A 29 56.02 7.30 -23.42
N ARG A 30 56.15 5.99 -23.69
CA ARG A 30 54.99 5.10 -23.90
C ARG A 30 54.19 4.92 -22.61
N ILE A 31 54.85 4.68 -21.47
CA ILE A 31 54.17 4.51 -20.18
C ILE A 31 53.43 5.78 -19.77
N ILE A 32 54.03 6.97 -19.92
CA ILE A 32 53.38 8.25 -19.59
C ILE A 32 52.22 8.56 -20.53
N LYS A 33 52.36 8.27 -21.84
CA LYS A 33 51.23 8.41 -22.78
C LYS A 33 50.10 7.43 -22.46
N ILE A 34 50.40 6.18 -22.18
CA ILE A 34 49.42 5.17 -21.78
C ILE A 34 48.75 5.58 -20.46
N LEU A 35 49.51 6.02 -19.45
CA LEU A 35 48.94 6.53 -18.19
C LEU A 35 48.06 7.76 -18.43
N SER A 36 48.46 8.68 -19.30
CA SER A 36 47.65 9.86 -19.64
C SER A 36 46.35 9.47 -20.36
N ILE A 37 46.39 8.47 -21.26
CA ILE A 37 45.22 7.97 -21.97
C ILE A 37 44.30 7.18 -21.02
N ILE A 38 44.86 6.42 -20.07
CA ILE A 38 44.09 5.71 -19.04
C ILE A 38 43.47 6.71 -18.05
N ILE A 39 44.20 7.74 -17.63
CA ILE A 39 43.69 8.79 -16.73
C ILE A 39 42.63 9.64 -17.44
N ILE A 40 42.85 10.02 -18.69
CA ILE A 40 41.87 10.77 -19.50
C ILE A 40 40.67 9.88 -19.82
N GLY A 41 40.86 8.59 -20.11
CA GLY A 41 39.79 7.62 -20.35
C GLY A 41 38.99 7.32 -19.08
N PHE A 42 39.64 7.23 -17.92
CA PHE A 42 38.99 7.05 -16.63
C PHE A 42 38.26 8.32 -16.21
N LEU A 43 38.86 9.51 -16.41
CA LEU A 43 38.18 10.79 -16.24
C LEU A 43 37.01 10.94 -17.21
N PHE A 44 37.15 10.52 -18.47
CA PHE A 44 36.08 10.60 -19.47
C PHE A 44 34.95 9.61 -19.19
N MET A 45 35.26 8.39 -18.71
CA MET A 45 34.23 7.42 -18.30
C MET A 45 33.60 7.75 -16.96
N THR A 46 34.34 8.28 -15.99
CA THR A 46 33.75 8.81 -14.74
C THR A 46 32.99 10.10 -14.99
N LEU A 47 33.34 10.87 -16.02
CA LEU A 47 32.58 12.03 -16.47
C LEU A 47 31.39 11.62 -17.33
N ILE A 48 31.43 10.55 -18.13
CA ILE A 48 30.24 10.01 -18.84
C ILE A 48 29.31 9.31 -17.87
N ASN A 49 29.81 8.45 -16.97
CA ASN A 49 29.00 7.83 -15.93
C ASN A 49 28.53 8.87 -14.92
N GLY A 50 29.36 9.87 -14.61
CA GLY A 50 29.02 11.02 -13.79
C GLY A 50 28.04 11.96 -14.47
N VAL A 51 28.07 12.13 -15.80
CA VAL A 51 27.10 12.90 -16.60
C VAL A 51 25.85 12.10 -16.90
N LEU A 52 25.88 10.77 -16.96
CA LEU A 52 24.69 9.91 -17.05
C LEU A 52 23.99 9.81 -15.70
N PHE A 53 24.75 9.67 -14.62
CA PHE A 53 24.26 9.69 -13.24
C PHE A 53 23.82 11.11 -12.84
N SER A 54 24.57 12.13 -13.24
CA SER A 54 24.20 13.54 -13.09
C SER A 54 23.03 13.88 -13.99
N SER A 55 22.93 13.50 -15.27
CA SER A 55 21.74 13.81 -16.08
C SER A 55 20.48 13.12 -15.58
N VAL A 56 20.60 11.94 -14.95
CA VAL A 56 19.50 11.28 -14.22
C VAL A 56 19.15 12.03 -12.92
N LEU A 57 20.12 12.63 -12.22
CA LEU A 57 19.92 13.51 -11.05
C LEU A 57 19.55 14.96 -11.40
N PHE A 58 19.94 15.46 -12.57
CA PHE A 58 19.86 16.85 -13.04
C PHE A 58 18.57 17.06 -13.84
N LEU A 59 17.93 15.99 -14.30
CA LEU A 59 16.49 16.01 -14.55
C LEU A 59 15.67 16.16 -13.25
N GLN A 60 16.31 16.16 -12.08
CA GLN A 60 15.64 16.24 -10.80
C GLN A 60 15.95 17.50 -9.98
N GLU A 61 16.98 18.30 -10.27
CA GLU A 61 17.36 19.45 -9.42
C GLU A 61 17.90 20.68 -10.18
N ASN A 62 17.03 21.71 -10.23
CA ASN A 62 17.27 23.15 -10.03
C ASN A 62 18.10 24.03 -11.00
N ASN A 63 17.50 25.20 -11.29
CA ASN A 63 18.16 26.51 -11.22
C ASN A 63 17.44 27.33 -10.13
N ASN A 64 18.11 28.24 -9.40
CA ASN A 64 17.69 29.66 -9.19
C ASN A 64 18.43 30.44 -8.09
N GLU A 65 18.79 31.70 -8.40
CA GLU A 65 19.34 32.74 -7.51
C GLU A 65 18.24 33.51 -6.77
N PRO A 66 18.38 33.95 -5.50
CA PRO A 66 17.32 34.64 -4.74
C PRO A 66 16.96 36.07 -5.21
N ASP A 67 15.66 36.43 -5.13
CA ASP A 67 15.05 37.72 -5.53
C ASP A 67 15.14 38.82 -4.44
N TYR A 68 15.07 38.52 -3.13
CA TYR A 68 15.24 39.48 -2.01
C TYR A 68 15.33 38.82 -0.61
N ASP A 69 15.78 39.56 0.41
CA ASP A 69 15.83 39.08 1.82
C ASP A 69 14.51 39.33 2.59
N LEU A 70 13.94 38.30 3.24
CA LEU A 70 12.76 38.39 4.11
C LEU A 70 13.09 38.13 5.59
N ASP A 71 12.58 38.99 6.48
CA ASP A 71 12.69 38.85 7.94
C ASP A 71 11.35 38.34 8.52
N THR A 72 11.36 37.15 9.13
CA THR A 72 10.14 36.49 9.63
C THR A 72 9.78 36.83 11.09
N ARG A 73 10.64 37.56 11.82
CA ARG A 73 10.43 37.94 13.23
C ARG A 73 9.08 38.60 13.56
N PRO A 74 8.54 39.52 12.72
CA PRO A 74 7.24 40.15 13.01
C PRO A 74 6.07 39.16 13.07
N TYR A 75 6.15 38.06 12.32
CA TYR A 75 5.11 37.04 12.27
C TYR A 75 5.05 36.26 13.59
N TYR A 76 6.21 35.83 14.13
CA TYR A 76 6.28 35.19 15.44
C TYR A 76 5.82 36.10 16.58
N LYS A 77 6.17 37.39 16.52
CA LYS A 77 5.69 38.37 17.50
C LYS A 77 4.15 38.48 17.50
N THR A 78 3.55 38.38 16.31
CA THR A 78 2.09 38.40 16.13
C THR A 78 1.43 37.13 16.70
N ILE A 79 2.05 35.96 16.50
CA ILE A 79 1.60 34.70 17.08
C ILE A 79 1.57 34.82 18.61
N GLU A 80 2.67 35.26 19.23
CA GLU A 80 2.75 35.40 20.69
C GLU A 80 1.72 36.37 21.27
N MET A 81 1.48 37.52 20.62
CA MET A 81 0.52 38.51 21.09
C MET A 81 -0.94 38.05 20.98
N LYS A 82 -1.28 37.28 19.94
CA LYS A 82 -2.67 36.95 19.59
C LYS A 82 -3.05 35.49 19.86
N LYS A 83 -2.21 34.74 20.58
CA LYS A 83 -2.42 33.31 20.82
C LYS A 83 -3.62 33.04 21.73
N ARG A 84 -4.50 32.13 21.33
CA ARG A 84 -5.62 31.64 22.14
C ARG A 84 -5.82 30.15 21.91
N PHE A 85 -5.99 29.35 22.97
CA PHE A 85 -6.31 27.93 22.83
C PHE A 85 -7.80 27.71 22.52
N ASP A 86 -8.10 26.64 21.79
CA ASP A 86 -9.45 26.13 21.63
C ASP A 86 -9.98 25.49 22.92
N ASP A 87 -11.28 25.20 22.98
CA ASP A 87 -11.92 24.63 24.17
C ASP A 87 -11.33 23.26 24.57
N SER A 88 -10.75 22.52 23.62
CA SER A 88 -10.11 21.23 23.90
C SER A 88 -8.64 21.35 24.37
N GLY A 89 -8.04 22.55 24.28
CA GLY A 89 -6.64 22.80 24.58
C GLY A 89 -5.63 22.18 23.60
N ASN A 90 -6.09 21.59 22.50
CA ASN A 90 -5.25 20.87 21.53
C ASN A 90 -4.76 21.77 20.39
N TYR A 91 -5.42 22.90 20.15
CA TYR A 91 -5.11 23.80 19.04
C TYR A 91 -4.95 25.24 19.52
N LEU A 92 -3.90 25.89 19.03
CA LEU A 92 -3.64 27.32 19.22
C LEU A 92 -4.14 28.10 18.02
N ILE A 93 -4.99 29.08 18.26
CA ILE A 93 -5.65 29.92 17.27
C ILE A 93 -5.02 31.31 17.30
N VAL A 94 -4.61 31.81 16.13
CA VAL A 94 -4.10 33.17 15.91
C VAL A 94 -4.91 33.79 14.78
N GLN A 95 -5.86 34.64 15.13
CA GLN A 95 -6.68 35.33 14.13
C GLN A 95 -5.95 36.54 13.55
N ASN A 96 -6.19 36.84 12.26
CA ASN A 96 -5.60 37.98 11.57
C ASN A 96 -4.06 37.95 11.65
N PHE A 97 -3.50 36.79 11.28
CA PHE A 97 -2.06 36.56 11.19
C PHE A 97 -1.47 37.39 10.03
N VAL A 98 -2.12 37.37 8.87
CA VAL A 98 -1.82 38.24 7.72
C VAL A 98 -3.11 38.86 7.21
N GLN A 99 -3.07 40.15 6.90
CA GLN A 99 -4.18 40.88 6.31
C GLN A 99 -3.68 41.69 5.11
N TYR A 100 -4.31 41.47 3.97
CA TYR A 100 -4.16 42.30 2.78
C TYR A 100 -5.51 42.91 2.45
N GLN A 101 -5.54 44.23 2.28
CA GLN A 101 -6.75 44.96 1.97
C GLN A 101 -6.48 45.98 0.87
N THR A 102 -7.26 45.92 -0.19
CA THR A 102 -7.36 46.94 -1.24
C THR A 102 -8.82 47.41 -1.35
N ASN A 103 -9.04 48.55 -2.00
CA ASN A 103 -10.39 49.08 -2.19
C ASN A 103 -11.17 48.17 -3.16
N LEU A 104 -12.24 47.55 -2.67
CA LEU A 104 -13.16 46.75 -3.47
C LEU A 104 -14.14 47.65 -4.24
N THR A 105 -14.65 47.14 -5.36
CA THR A 105 -15.74 47.77 -6.10
C THR A 105 -17.05 47.71 -5.33
N LYS A 106 -17.99 48.62 -5.65
CA LYS A 106 -19.30 48.70 -4.97
C LYS A 106 -20.04 47.35 -5.06
N ASN A 107 -20.48 46.82 -3.91
CA ASN A 107 -21.14 45.51 -3.72
C ASN A 107 -20.23 44.26 -3.80
N ALA A 108 -18.94 44.39 -4.13
CA ALA A 108 -18.02 43.24 -4.15
C ALA A 108 -17.63 42.76 -2.74
N ASP A 109 -18.00 43.50 -1.71
CA ASP A 109 -17.82 43.19 -0.30
C ASP A 109 -19.05 42.51 0.33
N LEU A 110 -20.11 42.24 -0.44
CA LEU A 110 -21.35 41.60 0.05
C LEU A 110 -21.16 40.10 0.37
N ILE A 111 -20.28 39.42 -0.36
CA ILE A 111 -20.10 37.96 -0.32
C ILE A 111 -18.63 37.65 -0.06
N ALA A 112 -18.36 36.80 0.93
CA ALA A 112 -17.01 36.34 1.21
C ALA A 112 -16.83 34.83 1.02
N LEU A 113 -15.63 34.46 0.58
CA LEU A 113 -15.19 33.08 0.44
C LEU A 113 -14.35 32.67 1.65
N ASN A 114 -14.84 31.67 2.39
CA ASN A 114 -14.14 31.09 3.53
C ASN A 114 -13.48 29.78 3.10
N LEU A 115 -12.17 29.68 3.31
CA LEU A 115 -11.34 28.54 2.92
C LEU A 115 -10.58 28.00 4.13
N HIS A 116 -10.18 26.74 4.06
CA HIS A 116 -9.19 26.18 4.98
C HIS A 116 -8.22 25.27 4.25
N THR A 117 -6.97 25.26 4.72
CA THR A 117 -5.91 24.43 4.13
C THR A 117 -4.86 24.08 5.17
N ASP A 118 -4.12 23.01 4.92
CA ASP A 118 -2.78 22.82 5.50
C ASP A 118 -1.73 23.53 4.63
N ILE A 119 -0.48 23.52 5.10
CA ILE A 119 0.63 24.18 4.41
C ILE A 119 0.96 23.53 3.07
N GLU A 120 0.83 22.21 2.97
CA GLU A 120 1.08 21.44 1.74
C GLU A 120 0.23 21.95 0.56
N HIS A 121 -1.05 22.25 0.82
CA HIS A 121 -2.00 22.69 -0.21
C HIS A 121 -2.15 24.22 -0.32
N LEU A 122 -1.34 25.02 0.39
CA LEU A 122 -1.41 26.49 0.37
C LEU A 122 -1.29 27.08 -1.05
N HIS A 123 -0.52 26.42 -1.92
CA HIS A 123 -0.31 26.85 -3.31
C HIS A 123 -1.60 26.93 -4.14
N LEU A 124 -2.64 26.16 -3.80
CA LEU A 124 -3.94 26.15 -4.49
C LEU A 124 -4.72 27.46 -4.28
N LEU A 125 -4.37 28.25 -3.25
CA LEU A 125 -5.00 29.54 -2.98
C LEU A 125 -4.88 30.53 -4.15
N LEU A 126 -3.80 30.46 -4.93
CA LEU A 126 -3.62 31.27 -6.14
C LEU A 126 -4.69 31.01 -7.20
N GLN A 127 -5.19 29.78 -7.31
CA GLN A 127 -6.24 29.44 -8.26
C GLN A 127 -7.58 30.04 -7.83
N HIS A 128 -7.89 30.04 -6.53
CA HIS A 128 -9.06 30.75 -6.00
C HIS A 128 -8.98 32.25 -6.25
N ALA A 129 -7.81 32.86 -6.06
CA ALA A 129 -7.61 34.30 -6.28
C ALA A 129 -7.85 34.75 -7.73
N LYS A 130 -7.64 33.87 -8.71
CA LYS A 130 -7.89 34.15 -10.12
C LYS A 130 -9.38 34.22 -10.48
N VAL A 131 -10.22 33.52 -9.71
CA VAL A 131 -11.64 33.29 -10.03
C VAL A 131 -12.58 34.00 -9.07
N TRP A 132 -12.10 34.38 -7.89
CA TRP A 132 -12.88 35.03 -6.84
C TRP A 132 -12.42 36.47 -6.61
N ASP A 133 -13.30 37.42 -6.95
CA ASP A 133 -13.01 38.84 -6.93
C ASP A 133 -13.33 39.56 -5.59
N GLY A 134 -13.99 38.86 -4.66
CA GLY A 134 -14.39 39.39 -3.35
C GLY A 134 -13.41 39.05 -2.21
N PRO A 135 -13.78 39.36 -0.95
CA PRO A 135 -13.00 38.99 0.24
C PRO A 135 -12.79 37.48 0.38
N ILE A 136 -11.54 37.08 0.65
CA ILE A 136 -11.15 35.71 0.99
C ILE A 136 -10.68 35.66 2.45
N SER A 137 -11.26 34.75 3.23
CA SER A 137 -10.84 34.44 4.60
C SER A 137 -10.33 33.00 4.66
N LEU A 138 -9.05 32.81 5.01
CA LEU A 138 -8.36 31.52 4.98
C LEU A 138 -7.89 31.12 6.38
N SER A 139 -8.26 29.92 6.83
CA SER A 139 -7.65 29.26 8.00
C SER A 139 -6.54 28.31 7.56
N LEU A 140 -5.30 28.58 7.98
CA LEU A 140 -4.11 27.80 7.69
C LEU A 140 -3.74 26.93 8.89
N TYR A 141 -3.65 25.61 8.69
CA TYR A 141 -3.30 24.65 9.73
C TYR A 141 -1.81 24.27 9.70
N VAL A 142 -1.16 24.30 10.86
CA VAL A 142 0.26 23.96 11.07
C VAL A 142 0.38 22.76 12.02
N LYS A 143 1.10 21.71 11.60
CA LYS A 143 1.25 20.44 12.34
C LYS A 143 2.73 20.05 12.48
N GLY A 144 3.06 19.20 13.45
CA GLY A 144 4.38 18.56 13.52
C GLY A 144 5.44 19.27 14.37
N ALA A 145 6.57 18.58 14.57
CA ALA A 145 7.68 19.04 15.40
C ALA A 145 8.50 20.19 14.78
N ARG A 146 8.28 20.51 13.49
CA ARG A 146 8.94 21.58 12.73
C ARG A 146 7.98 22.71 12.35
N GLY A 147 7.03 23.04 13.24
CA GLY A 147 6.04 24.09 13.00
C GLY A 147 6.64 25.47 12.72
N SER A 148 7.91 25.73 13.10
CA SER A 148 8.64 26.93 12.73
C SER A 148 8.86 27.03 11.22
N ASP A 149 9.41 26.00 10.60
CA ASP A 149 9.78 25.95 9.18
C ASP A 149 8.54 26.14 8.29
N ASP A 150 7.44 25.56 8.74
CA ASP A 150 6.09 25.66 8.19
C ASP A 150 5.55 27.10 8.18
N ILE A 151 5.75 27.83 9.28
CA ILE A 151 5.36 29.25 9.41
C ILE A 151 6.27 30.13 8.54
N ASP A 152 7.57 29.87 8.53
CA ASP A 152 8.52 30.59 7.69
C ASP A 152 8.16 30.41 6.21
N TYR A 153 7.93 29.18 5.75
CA TYR A 153 7.46 28.89 4.39
C TYR A 153 6.17 29.64 4.06
N ALA A 154 5.16 29.55 4.92
CA ALA A 154 3.88 30.23 4.70
C ALA A 154 4.08 31.76 4.61
N SER A 155 4.90 32.35 5.47
CA SER A 155 5.18 33.78 5.48
C SER A 155 5.88 34.24 4.19
N ILE A 156 6.88 33.47 3.72
CA ILE A 156 7.61 33.71 2.49
C ILE A 156 6.68 33.60 1.27
N TRP A 157 5.91 32.52 1.20
CA TRP A 157 4.99 32.25 0.09
C TRP A 157 3.90 33.32 -0.04
N LEU A 158 3.33 33.73 1.10
CA LEU A 158 2.31 34.78 1.16
C LEU A 158 2.86 36.16 0.79
N ARG A 159 4.14 36.42 1.05
CA ARG A 159 4.79 37.66 0.67
C ARG A 159 5.04 37.72 -0.83
N CYS A 160 5.58 36.64 -1.41
CA CYS A 160 5.81 36.53 -2.86
C CYS A 160 4.53 36.69 -3.67
N ASN A 161 3.42 36.13 -3.18
CA ASN A 161 2.14 36.12 -3.88
C ASN A 161 1.18 37.24 -3.48
N ARG A 162 1.62 38.25 -2.70
CA ARG A 162 0.76 39.32 -2.18
C ARG A 162 -0.06 40.03 -3.26
N ARG A 163 0.52 40.27 -4.45
CA ARG A 163 -0.13 41.02 -5.54
C ARG A 163 -1.32 40.29 -6.16
N SER A 164 -1.42 38.99 -5.98
CA SER A 164 -2.51 38.17 -6.53
C SER A 164 -3.83 38.35 -5.77
N PHE A 165 -3.82 38.97 -4.59
CA PHE A 165 -4.98 39.04 -3.70
C PHE A 165 -5.49 40.48 -3.52
N LYS A 166 -6.80 40.69 -3.71
CA LYS A 166 -7.46 41.97 -3.43
C LYS A 166 -7.69 42.15 -1.93
N VAL A 167 -8.50 41.28 -1.34
CA VAL A 167 -8.75 41.24 0.11
C VAL A 167 -8.53 39.81 0.60
N LEU A 168 -7.54 39.63 1.48
CA LEU A 168 -7.16 38.33 2.04
C LEU A 168 -6.90 38.46 3.54
N ASN A 169 -7.68 37.72 4.33
CA ASN A 169 -7.47 37.53 5.76
C ASN A 169 -6.99 36.11 6.02
N ILE A 170 -5.88 35.96 6.73
CA ILE A 170 -5.31 34.65 7.08
C ILE A 170 -5.32 34.48 8.58
N HIS A 171 -5.83 33.34 9.02
CA HIS A 171 -5.88 32.90 10.40
C HIS A 171 -5.01 31.66 10.52
N LEU A 172 -4.19 31.58 11.56
CA LEU A 172 -3.29 30.46 11.78
C LEU A 172 -3.86 29.57 12.89
N VAL A 173 -3.85 28.26 12.68
CA VAL A 173 -4.21 27.25 13.68
C VAL A 173 -3.06 26.27 13.81
N ILE A 174 -2.46 26.22 14.98
CA ILE A 174 -1.23 25.47 15.24
C ILE A 174 -1.57 24.35 16.22
N SER A 175 -1.09 23.13 16.00
CA SER A 175 -1.23 22.06 17.01
C SER A 175 -0.50 22.46 18.30
N ALA A 176 -1.06 22.16 19.47
CA ALA A 176 -0.44 22.49 20.76
C ALA A 176 0.95 21.85 20.91
N LYS A 177 1.16 20.67 20.27
CA LYS A 177 2.44 19.98 20.20
C LYS A 177 3.44 20.74 19.32
N ALA A 178 3.04 21.21 18.15
CA ALA A 178 3.88 22.02 17.26
C ALA A 178 4.31 23.33 17.94
N TYR A 179 3.39 24.01 18.61
CA TYR A 179 3.68 25.24 19.35
C TYR A 179 4.69 24.99 20.49
N LYS A 180 4.48 23.97 21.32
CA LYS A 180 5.39 23.65 22.43
C LYS A 180 6.78 23.25 21.96
N SER A 181 6.87 22.41 20.92
CA SER A 181 8.14 21.84 20.45
C SER A 181 9.03 22.83 19.71
N SER A 182 8.44 23.62 18.80
CA SER A 182 9.22 24.45 17.86
C SER A 182 9.11 25.96 18.12
N ILE A 183 7.99 26.44 18.66
CA ILE A 183 7.70 27.88 18.73
C ILE A 183 7.99 28.45 20.13
N SER A 184 7.62 27.73 21.20
CA SER A 184 7.77 28.23 22.57
C SER A 184 9.20 28.16 23.13
N ASN A 185 10.04 27.27 22.59
CA ASN A 185 11.41 27.02 23.11
C ASN A 185 12.50 27.87 22.44
N GLN A 186 12.18 28.69 21.43
CA GLN A 186 13.16 29.43 20.63
C GLN A 186 13.03 30.96 20.72
N HIS A 187 12.61 31.47 21.88
CA HIS A 187 12.49 32.92 22.11
C HIS A 187 13.78 33.75 21.89
N ASN A 188 14.95 33.12 21.75
CA ASN A 188 16.24 33.81 21.58
C ASN A 188 17.03 33.50 20.29
N SER A 189 16.55 32.67 19.34
CA SER A 189 17.35 32.26 18.15
C SER A 189 16.74 32.55 16.77
N HIS A 190 15.59 33.22 16.66
CA HIS A 190 15.01 33.58 15.37
C HIS A 190 15.67 34.86 14.80
N SER A 191 16.91 34.74 14.37
CA SER A 191 17.60 35.74 13.53
C SER A 191 17.85 35.17 12.13
N VAL A 192 16.80 34.73 11.44
CA VAL A 192 16.95 34.18 10.07
C VAL A 192 16.35 35.19 9.09
N LYS A 193 17.24 35.92 8.41
CA LYS A 193 16.90 36.57 7.15
C LYS A 193 16.99 35.50 6.07
N TYR A 194 15.91 35.28 5.34
CA TYR A 194 15.89 34.35 4.22
C TYR A 194 16.16 35.10 2.93
N ALA A 195 17.18 34.70 2.17
CA ALA A 195 17.31 35.11 0.77
C ALA A 195 16.28 34.30 -0.06
N VAL A 196 15.22 34.94 -0.52
CA VAL A 196 14.05 34.32 -1.15
C VAL A 196 14.10 34.50 -2.66
N ASN A 197 14.12 33.42 -3.44
CA ASN A 197 13.70 33.44 -4.85
C ASN A 197 12.20 33.11 -4.92
N CYS A 198 11.34 34.02 -5.40
CA CYS A 198 9.90 33.79 -5.45
C CYS A 198 9.45 32.80 -6.54
N GLN A 199 10.25 32.60 -7.58
CA GLN A 199 9.98 31.64 -8.65
C GLN A 199 10.24 30.18 -8.21
N HIS A 200 11.09 29.95 -7.20
CA HIS A 200 11.57 28.60 -6.80
C HIS A 200 11.19 28.20 -5.38
N ILE A 201 10.14 28.81 -4.83
CA ILE A 201 9.60 28.40 -3.53
C ILE A 201 8.90 27.06 -3.70
N THR A 202 9.53 25.98 -3.24
CA THR A 202 8.93 24.67 -3.13
C THR A 202 8.81 24.28 -1.66
N TYR A 203 7.68 23.68 -1.30
CA TYR A 203 7.50 23.11 0.03
C TYR A 203 8.25 21.78 0.09
N ALA A 204 9.24 21.66 0.98
CA ALA A 204 9.91 20.40 1.24
C ALA A 204 8.98 19.51 2.06
N ASN A 205 8.41 18.48 1.44
CA ASN A 205 7.45 17.62 2.13
C ASN A 205 8.18 16.75 3.17
N HIS A 206 8.08 17.12 4.44
CA HIS A 206 8.74 16.41 5.54
C HIS A 206 7.82 15.30 6.08
N THR A 207 8.24 14.03 5.91
CA THR A 207 7.53 12.85 6.43
C THR A 207 7.83 12.60 7.92
N ASP A 208 7.72 13.62 8.76
CA ASP A 208 7.86 13.44 10.21
C ASP A 208 6.52 12.92 10.77
N GLU A 209 6.34 11.60 10.77
CA GLU A 209 5.15 10.84 11.24
C GLU A 209 4.86 10.94 12.75
N THR A 210 5.43 11.91 13.46
CA THR A 210 5.43 11.91 14.94
C THR A 210 4.29 12.71 15.58
N ASP A 211 3.49 13.47 14.81
CA ASP A 211 2.35 14.24 15.33
C ASP A 211 1.01 13.62 14.91
N SER A 212 0.33 12.98 15.88
CA SER A 212 -0.96 12.32 15.71
C SER A 212 -2.16 13.26 15.88
N THR A 213 -1.95 14.58 16.01
CA THR A 213 -3.07 15.53 16.09
C THR A 213 -3.84 15.57 14.77
N PRO A 214 -5.14 15.21 14.76
CA PRO A 214 -5.94 15.15 13.54
C PRO A 214 -6.21 16.55 12.96
N TYR A 215 -6.43 16.63 11.65
CA TYR A 215 -6.77 17.89 10.97
C TYR A 215 -8.15 18.40 11.41
N PRO A 216 -8.30 19.58 12.05
CA PRO A 216 -9.57 20.00 12.65
C PRO A 216 -10.46 20.77 11.67
N SER A 217 -11.04 20.07 10.68
CA SER A 217 -11.73 20.71 9.54
C SER A 217 -12.86 21.69 9.93
N ASN A 218 -13.76 21.31 10.84
CA ASN A 218 -14.85 22.19 11.26
C ASN A 218 -14.40 23.38 12.11
N LEU A 219 -13.38 23.20 12.96
CA LEU A 219 -12.77 24.32 13.69
C LEU A 219 -12.18 25.35 12.72
N LEU A 220 -11.46 24.89 11.69
CA LEU A 220 -10.89 25.76 10.66
C LEU A 220 -11.96 26.51 9.86
N ARG A 221 -13.07 25.85 9.51
CA ARG A 221 -14.23 26.49 8.86
C ARG A 221 -14.80 27.60 9.73
N ASN A 222 -14.99 27.37 11.02
CA ASN A 222 -15.50 28.37 11.94
C ASN A 222 -14.54 29.56 12.09
N ILE A 223 -13.24 29.30 12.21
CA ILE A 223 -12.23 30.36 12.34
C ILE A 223 -12.20 31.24 11.08
N ALA A 224 -12.30 30.64 9.89
CA ALA A 224 -12.36 31.40 8.63
C ALA A 224 -13.63 32.26 8.57
N ARG A 225 -14.78 31.69 8.99
CA ARG A 225 -16.07 32.41 9.05
C ARG A 225 -16.05 33.59 10.03
N ILE A 226 -15.54 33.37 11.24
CA ILE A 226 -15.46 34.39 12.31
C ILE A 226 -14.43 35.46 11.95
N GLY A 227 -13.31 35.03 11.35
CA GLY A 227 -12.19 35.87 10.97
C GLY A 227 -12.46 36.89 9.87
N ASN A 228 -13.60 36.77 9.20
CA ASN A 228 -14.04 37.76 8.24
C ASN A 228 -14.53 39.04 8.93
N THR A 229 -13.64 40.03 8.97
CA THR A 229 -13.79 41.33 9.64
C THR A 229 -14.46 42.39 8.77
N VAL A 230 -14.75 42.12 7.50
CA VAL A 230 -15.40 43.07 6.59
C VAL A 230 -16.88 43.22 6.99
N PRO A 231 -17.33 44.40 7.48
CA PRO A 231 -18.68 44.55 8.05
C PRO A 231 -19.81 44.44 7.01
N SER A 232 -19.52 44.76 5.76
CA SER A 232 -20.47 44.72 4.64
C SER A 232 -20.78 43.31 4.13
N VAL A 233 -20.03 42.29 4.57
CA VAL A 233 -20.29 40.89 4.18
C VAL A 233 -21.55 40.37 4.86
N LYS A 234 -22.58 40.08 4.05
CA LYS A 234 -23.85 39.49 4.50
C LYS A 234 -23.95 38.00 4.23
N TYR A 235 -23.32 37.54 3.15
CA TYR A 235 -23.39 36.15 2.69
C TYR A 235 -22.01 35.50 2.67
N ILE A 236 -21.96 34.22 2.99
CA ILE A 236 -20.73 33.45 3.08
C ILE A 236 -20.83 32.17 2.27
N LEU A 237 -19.75 31.86 1.55
CA LEU A 237 -19.54 30.58 0.87
C LEU A 237 -18.32 29.90 1.52
N THR A 238 -18.50 28.69 2.06
CA THR A 238 -17.42 27.96 2.74
C THR A 238 -17.01 26.75 1.91
N LEU A 239 -15.78 26.74 1.40
CA LEU A 239 -15.25 25.68 0.52
C LEU A 239 -14.00 25.02 1.14
N ASP A 240 -13.73 23.78 0.72
CA ASP A 240 -12.41 23.18 0.91
C ASP A 240 -11.45 23.78 -0.14
N ILE A 241 -10.15 23.88 0.15
CA ILE A 241 -9.18 24.53 -0.75
C ILE A 241 -9.06 23.85 -2.13
N ASP A 242 -9.43 22.57 -2.23
CA ASP A 242 -9.40 21.76 -3.45
C ASP A 242 -10.71 21.78 -4.26
N VAL A 243 -11.71 22.56 -3.82
CA VAL A 243 -13.00 22.74 -4.50
C VAL A 243 -13.10 24.16 -5.02
N PHE A 244 -13.02 24.32 -6.34
CA PHE A 244 -12.95 25.61 -7.01
C PHE A 244 -14.32 26.12 -7.48
N PRO A 245 -14.56 27.43 -7.43
CA PRO A 245 -15.71 28.05 -8.06
C PRO A 245 -15.59 28.06 -9.59
N SER A 246 -16.71 28.00 -10.31
CA SER A 246 -16.73 28.28 -11.76
C SER A 246 -16.27 29.72 -12.05
N ALA A 247 -15.72 29.97 -13.24
CA ALA A 247 -15.06 31.22 -13.64
C ALA A 247 -15.78 32.52 -13.22
N ASP A 248 -17.08 32.61 -13.50
CA ASP A 248 -17.89 33.81 -13.22
C ASP A 248 -18.79 33.69 -11.98
N LEU A 249 -18.58 32.69 -11.11
CA LEU A 249 -19.48 32.41 -9.97
C LEU A 249 -19.70 33.63 -9.07
N PHE A 250 -18.65 34.39 -8.80
CA PHE A 250 -18.72 35.54 -7.91
C PHE A 250 -19.67 36.63 -8.43
N HIS A 251 -19.47 37.08 -9.67
CA HIS A 251 -20.30 38.11 -10.30
C HIS A 251 -21.76 37.68 -10.43
N HIS A 252 -21.95 36.42 -10.78
CA HIS A 252 -23.22 35.72 -10.80
C HIS A 252 -23.95 35.76 -9.44
N LEU A 253 -23.26 35.47 -8.33
CA LEU A 253 -23.87 35.54 -7.00
C LEU A 253 -24.13 36.98 -6.56
N VAL A 254 -23.24 37.93 -6.85
CA VAL A 254 -23.45 39.35 -6.53
C VAL A 254 -24.69 39.89 -7.27
N SER A 255 -24.84 39.58 -8.56
CA SER A 255 -26.02 39.97 -9.34
C SER A 255 -27.31 39.33 -8.81
N PHE A 256 -27.25 38.04 -8.42
CA PHE A 256 -28.38 37.33 -7.83
C PHE A 256 -28.86 37.99 -6.53
N TYR A 257 -27.95 38.32 -5.61
CA TYR A 257 -28.32 38.94 -4.34
C TYR A 257 -28.71 40.41 -4.45
N THR A 258 -28.09 41.18 -5.35
CA THR A 258 -28.43 42.60 -5.56
C THR A 258 -29.79 42.79 -6.24
N LYS A 259 -30.19 41.89 -7.16
CA LYS A 259 -31.56 41.87 -7.71
C LYS A 259 -32.60 41.51 -6.63
N LYS A 260 -32.24 40.60 -5.71
CA LYS A 260 -33.15 40.06 -4.70
C LYS A 260 -33.39 41.01 -3.52
N THR A 261 -32.45 41.90 -3.18
CA THR A 261 -32.62 42.92 -2.13
C THR A 261 -33.74 43.93 -2.42
N ASN A 262 -34.26 43.98 -3.65
CA ASN A 262 -35.38 44.86 -4.03
C ASN A 262 -36.77 44.21 -3.87
N ILE A 263 -36.87 42.94 -3.45
CA ILE A 263 -38.15 42.19 -3.34
C ILE A 263 -38.34 41.72 -1.89
N ASN A 264 -39.49 42.05 -1.29
CA ASN A 264 -39.87 41.90 0.13
C ASN A 264 -39.36 40.65 0.91
N GLU A 265 -39.13 40.89 2.21
CA GLU A 265 -38.43 40.17 3.28
C GLU A 265 -38.82 38.71 3.64
N ILE A 266 -39.46 37.93 2.78
CA ILE A 266 -39.96 36.57 3.15
C ILE A 266 -38.89 35.46 2.96
N LEU A 267 -37.65 35.80 2.58
CA LEU A 267 -36.63 34.84 2.10
C LEU A 267 -35.32 34.76 2.94
N ASN A 268 -35.32 35.27 4.18
CA ASN A 268 -34.10 35.38 5.01
C ASN A 268 -33.53 34.06 5.55
N ARG A 269 -34.20 32.91 5.41
CA ARG A 269 -33.72 31.59 5.91
C ARG A 269 -33.66 30.51 4.82
N THR A 270 -33.10 30.85 3.66
CA THR A 270 -32.85 29.87 2.59
C THR A 270 -31.35 29.71 2.32
N LEU A 271 -30.88 28.47 2.34
CA LEU A 271 -29.54 28.07 1.93
C LEU A 271 -29.56 27.70 0.45
N TYR A 272 -28.77 28.42 -0.35
CA TYR A 272 -28.71 28.21 -1.80
C TYR A 272 -27.61 27.22 -2.13
N VAL A 273 -28.02 26.04 -2.57
CA VAL A 273 -27.14 24.92 -2.90
C VAL A 273 -26.52 25.12 -4.28
N ILE A 274 -25.20 24.99 -4.35
CA ILE A 274 -24.40 25.04 -5.56
C ILE A 274 -23.93 23.61 -5.86
N PRO A 275 -24.37 22.99 -6.98
CA PRO A 275 -23.92 21.65 -7.36
C PRO A 275 -22.42 21.58 -7.57
N ALA A 276 -21.80 20.47 -7.17
CA ALA A 276 -20.36 20.28 -7.25
C ALA A 276 -20.01 19.06 -8.11
N PHE A 277 -18.90 19.15 -8.83
CA PHE A 277 -18.47 18.14 -9.79
C PHE A 277 -17.00 17.74 -9.59
N GLU A 278 -16.64 16.56 -10.04
CA GLU A 278 -15.25 16.12 -10.21
C GLU A 278 -14.93 16.04 -11.70
N ILE A 279 -13.77 16.54 -12.10
CA ILE A 279 -13.30 16.54 -13.49
C ILE A 279 -12.13 15.55 -13.63
N HIS A 280 -12.18 14.70 -14.65
CA HIS A 280 -11.20 13.64 -14.86
C HIS A 280 -9.79 14.21 -15.13
N THR A 281 -8.76 13.53 -14.63
CA THR A 281 -7.36 14.02 -14.76
C THR A 281 -6.85 14.02 -16.20
N ASP A 282 -7.33 13.11 -17.04
CA ASP A 282 -6.90 13.04 -18.45
C ASP A 282 -7.45 14.19 -19.29
N THR A 283 -8.57 14.81 -18.89
CA THR A 283 -9.08 16.05 -19.50
C THR A 283 -8.05 17.17 -19.39
N ILE A 284 -7.39 17.24 -18.23
CA ILE A 284 -6.35 18.23 -17.93
C ILE A 284 -5.06 17.90 -18.70
N LYS A 285 -4.65 16.63 -18.74
CA LYS A 285 -3.43 16.19 -19.47
C LYS A 285 -3.52 16.40 -20.97
N ARG A 286 -4.73 16.37 -21.54
CA ARG A 286 -4.99 16.67 -22.96
C ARG A 286 -5.10 18.16 -23.27
N SER A 287 -4.81 19.04 -22.29
CA SER A 287 -4.90 20.51 -22.43
C SER A 287 -6.26 21.01 -22.92
N ILE A 288 -7.34 20.30 -22.59
CA ILE A 288 -8.70 20.78 -22.84
C ILE A 288 -8.98 21.90 -21.82
N ALA A 289 -9.46 23.05 -22.29
CA ALA A 289 -9.83 24.17 -21.42
C ALA A 289 -10.88 23.74 -20.39
N LEU A 290 -10.71 24.20 -19.14
CA LEU A 290 -11.71 23.98 -18.10
C LEU A 290 -13.02 24.66 -18.49
N PRO A 291 -14.17 24.03 -18.19
CA PRO A 291 -15.47 24.57 -18.56
C PRO A 291 -15.64 25.94 -17.89
N GLN A 292 -16.05 26.93 -18.68
CA GLN A 292 -16.37 28.26 -18.17
C GLN A 292 -17.84 28.31 -17.73
N ASN A 293 -18.73 27.72 -18.53
CA ASN A 293 -20.18 27.82 -18.35
C ASN A 293 -20.85 26.44 -18.26
N LYS A 294 -22.09 26.40 -17.75
CA LYS A 294 -22.90 25.17 -17.63
C LYS A 294 -23.00 24.38 -18.94
N ARG A 295 -23.09 25.05 -20.09
CA ARG A 295 -23.18 24.40 -21.42
C ARG A 295 -21.93 23.57 -21.71
N GLU A 296 -20.74 24.12 -21.49
CA GLU A 296 -19.47 23.41 -21.67
C GLU A 296 -19.30 22.28 -20.66
N LEU A 297 -19.74 22.49 -19.41
CA LEU A 297 -19.76 21.45 -18.39
C LEU A 297 -20.63 20.26 -18.82
N ILE A 298 -21.80 20.50 -19.42
CA ILE A 298 -22.70 19.46 -19.92
C ILE A 298 -22.07 18.69 -21.09
N LEU A 299 -21.33 19.36 -21.98
CA LEU A 299 -20.58 18.68 -23.05
C LEU A 299 -19.56 17.70 -22.47
N LEU A 300 -18.76 18.15 -21.51
CA LEU A 300 -17.78 17.30 -20.83
C LEU A 300 -18.43 16.16 -20.02
N TRP A 301 -19.64 16.38 -19.48
CA TRP A 301 -20.42 15.33 -18.82
C TRP A 301 -20.90 14.29 -19.83
N ASN A 302 -21.39 14.70 -21.01
CA ASN A 302 -21.82 13.77 -22.04
C ASN A 302 -20.66 12.89 -22.56
N ASP A 303 -19.44 13.41 -22.53
CA ASP A 303 -18.20 12.69 -22.88
C ASP A 303 -17.61 11.86 -21.72
N GLU A 304 -18.38 11.65 -20.64
CA GLU A 304 -17.98 10.91 -19.43
C GLU A 304 -16.70 11.44 -18.75
N GLN A 305 -16.34 12.71 -18.96
CA GLN A 305 -15.17 13.35 -18.35
C GLN A 305 -15.46 14.02 -17.00
N ILE A 306 -16.73 14.07 -16.59
CA ILE A 306 -17.21 14.73 -15.36
C ILE A 306 -18.18 13.81 -14.62
N GLN A 307 -18.13 13.87 -13.29
CA GLN A 307 -19.10 13.22 -12.42
C GLN A 307 -19.55 14.12 -11.26
N PRO A 308 -20.74 13.90 -10.68
CA PRO A 308 -21.13 14.51 -9.42
C PRO A 308 -20.06 14.33 -8.32
N PHE A 309 -19.90 15.34 -7.48
CA PHE A 309 -18.90 15.36 -6.42
C PHE A 309 -19.00 14.14 -5.49
N GLN A 310 -17.90 13.42 -5.29
CA GLN A 310 -17.81 12.25 -4.41
C GLN A 310 -18.86 11.16 -4.71
N LYS A 311 -19.30 11.04 -5.97
CA LYS A 311 -20.28 10.03 -6.43
C LYS A 311 -19.89 8.62 -6.00
N ASP A 312 -18.62 8.27 -6.17
CA ASP A 312 -18.10 6.93 -5.86
C ASP A 312 -17.94 6.68 -4.36
N ILE A 313 -17.85 7.73 -3.55
CA ILE A 313 -17.74 7.63 -2.08
C ILE A 313 -19.13 7.45 -1.47
N CYS A 314 -20.06 8.38 -1.74
CA CYS A 314 -21.40 8.38 -1.16
C CYS A 314 -22.42 8.98 -2.14
N LEU A 315 -23.02 8.14 -2.98
CA LEU A 315 -24.05 8.57 -3.94
C LEU A 315 -25.27 9.19 -3.24
N SER A 316 -25.69 8.63 -2.09
CA SER A 316 -26.81 9.16 -1.30
C SER A 316 -26.54 10.56 -0.75
N CYS A 317 -25.27 10.90 -0.42
CA CYS A 317 -24.85 12.22 0.08
C CYS A 317 -25.13 13.38 -0.88
N GLN A 318 -25.41 13.09 -2.15
CA GLN A 318 -25.65 14.06 -3.21
C GLN A 318 -27.03 13.91 -3.87
N SER A 319 -27.86 12.97 -3.41
CA SER A 319 -29.12 12.60 -4.06
C SER A 319 -30.12 13.76 -4.14
N LEU A 320 -30.26 14.54 -3.07
CA LEU A 320 -31.21 15.67 -2.99
C LEU A 320 -30.82 16.87 -3.86
N THR A 321 -29.58 16.91 -4.36
CA THR A 321 -29.16 17.91 -5.36
C THR A 321 -29.76 17.63 -6.73
N ASN A 322 -30.28 16.42 -6.97
CA ASN A 322 -30.90 15.96 -8.21
C ASN A 322 -30.19 16.46 -9.47
N TYR A 323 -28.97 15.96 -9.65
CA TYR A 323 -28.06 16.30 -10.74
C TYR A 323 -28.68 16.11 -12.15
N ASN A 324 -29.62 15.18 -12.31
CA ASN A 324 -30.33 14.97 -13.58
C ASN A 324 -31.32 16.11 -13.86
N ALA A 325 -32.16 16.46 -12.88
CA ALA A 325 -33.07 17.61 -13.01
C ALA A 325 -32.29 18.92 -13.23
N TRP A 326 -31.15 19.06 -12.56
CA TRP A 326 -30.25 20.21 -12.77
C TRP A 326 -29.69 20.26 -14.20
N LYS A 327 -29.33 19.10 -14.79
CA LYS A 327 -28.81 18.99 -16.15
C LYS A 327 -29.85 19.34 -17.22
N GLU A 328 -31.10 18.90 -17.03
CA GLU A 328 -32.21 19.11 -17.97
C GLU A 328 -32.72 20.56 -17.98
N GLU A 329 -32.49 21.29 -16.90
CA GLU A 329 -32.94 22.68 -16.76
C GLU A 329 -32.13 23.63 -17.66
N THR A 330 -32.78 24.12 -18.71
CA THR A 330 -32.22 24.98 -19.78
C THR A 330 -33.02 26.27 -19.99
N LYS A 331 -33.98 26.62 -19.12
CA LYS A 331 -35.01 27.64 -19.41
C LYS A 331 -34.53 29.10 -19.38
N SER A 332 -33.36 29.39 -18.80
CA SER A 332 -32.82 30.75 -18.72
C SER A 332 -31.30 30.73 -18.47
N ASP A 333 -30.58 31.72 -18.97
CA ASP A 333 -29.17 31.98 -18.63
C ASP A 333 -29.04 32.71 -17.27
N GLU A 334 -30.14 33.22 -16.70
CA GLU A 334 -30.14 33.82 -15.35
C GLU A 334 -30.06 32.77 -14.22
N ILE A 335 -29.53 33.19 -13.07
CA ILE A 335 -29.41 32.34 -11.88
C ILE A 335 -30.71 32.37 -11.07
N LEU A 336 -31.36 31.21 -10.99
CA LEU A 336 -32.62 31.03 -10.30
C LEU A 336 -32.62 29.71 -9.50
N PRO A 337 -33.34 29.64 -8.37
CA PRO A 337 -33.56 28.38 -7.68
C PRO A 337 -34.49 27.48 -8.52
N ILE A 338 -34.03 26.28 -8.89
CA ILE A 338 -34.78 25.34 -9.74
C ILE A 338 -35.87 24.65 -8.94
N PHE A 339 -35.49 24.08 -7.80
CA PHE A 339 -36.39 23.37 -6.90
C PHE A 339 -35.88 23.45 -5.46
N ARG A 340 -36.79 23.18 -4.52
CA ARG A 340 -36.51 23.12 -3.09
C ARG A 340 -36.60 21.67 -2.63
N PRO A 341 -35.46 20.98 -2.40
CA PRO A 341 -35.50 19.60 -1.93
C PRO A 341 -36.08 19.53 -0.52
N HIS A 342 -36.86 18.49 -0.24
CA HIS A 342 -37.20 18.14 1.14
C HIS A 342 -35.96 17.53 1.79
N TYR A 343 -35.43 18.17 2.84
CA TYR A 343 -34.21 17.75 3.50
C TYR A 343 -34.36 16.33 4.08
N SER A 344 -33.43 15.45 3.74
CA SER A 344 -33.26 14.12 4.33
C SER A 344 -31.76 13.80 4.44
N GLN A 345 -31.43 12.84 5.31
CA GLN A 345 -30.05 12.40 5.52
C GLN A 345 -29.77 11.10 4.74
N PRO A 346 -28.51 10.83 4.34
CA PRO A 346 -27.35 11.72 4.43
C PRO A 346 -27.34 12.68 3.23
N TRP A 347 -27.29 14.00 3.44
CA TRP A 347 -27.10 14.98 2.36
C TRP A 347 -26.04 16.01 2.74
N LYS A 348 -25.15 16.30 1.79
CA LYS A 348 -23.91 17.06 2.02
C LYS A 348 -23.63 18.07 0.89
N PRO A 349 -24.54 19.04 0.67
CA PRO A 349 -24.38 20.05 -0.36
C PRO A 349 -23.31 21.09 0.00
N PHE A 350 -22.77 21.76 -1.02
CA PHE A 350 -22.16 23.08 -0.85
C PHE A 350 -23.25 24.13 -0.99
N TYR A 351 -23.24 25.15 -0.14
CA TYR A 351 -24.23 26.20 -0.19
C TYR A 351 -23.62 27.57 0.09
N ILE A 352 -24.28 28.60 -0.43
CA ILE A 352 -24.12 29.98 -0.01
C ILE A 352 -25.30 30.37 0.86
N GLY A 353 -25.02 30.99 2.00
CA GLY A 353 -26.03 31.37 2.99
C GLY A 353 -25.65 32.64 3.73
N PRO A 354 -26.57 33.17 4.56
CA PRO A 354 -26.29 34.34 5.37
C PRO A 354 -25.26 34.01 6.48
N LYS A 355 -24.66 35.05 7.05
CA LYS A 355 -23.59 34.89 8.07
C LYS A 355 -24.07 34.21 9.36
N ASP A 356 -25.37 34.27 9.67
CA ASP A 356 -26.04 33.78 10.89
C ASP A 356 -26.45 32.29 10.85
N VAL A 357 -26.05 31.55 9.81
CA VAL A 357 -26.18 30.08 9.76
C VAL A 357 -25.42 29.46 10.94
N PRO A 358 -25.92 28.37 11.58
CA PRO A 358 -25.22 27.73 12.70
C PRO A 358 -23.73 27.47 12.43
N MET A 359 -22.90 27.49 13.46
CA MET A 359 -21.48 27.17 13.32
C MET A 359 -21.29 25.66 13.16
N PHE A 360 -20.19 25.25 12.52
CA PHE A 360 -19.88 23.83 12.39
C PHE A 360 -19.51 23.25 13.76
N ASP A 361 -20.06 22.09 14.12
CA ASP A 361 -19.67 21.42 15.37
C ASP A 361 -18.18 21.00 15.30
N SER A 362 -17.36 21.61 16.18
CA SER A 362 -15.90 21.45 16.22
C SER A 362 -15.44 20.08 16.73
N ARG A 363 -16.34 19.28 17.33
CA ARG A 363 -16.05 17.89 17.74
C ARG A 363 -15.75 17.02 16.52
N PHE A 364 -16.34 17.34 15.36
CA PHE A 364 -16.05 16.66 14.09
C PHE A 364 -14.73 17.16 13.48
N LYS A 365 -13.67 16.39 13.68
CA LYS A 365 -12.34 16.70 13.14
C LYS A 365 -12.21 16.24 11.67
N ALA A 366 -12.64 15.02 11.37
CA ALA A 366 -12.51 14.36 10.06
C ALA A 366 -13.70 14.59 9.09
N HIS A 367 -13.52 14.19 7.83
CA HIS A 367 -14.34 14.67 6.72
C HIS A 367 -15.74 14.04 6.57
N ALA A 368 -16.03 12.79 6.98
CA ALA A 368 -17.28 12.12 6.59
C ALA A 368 -18.57 12.84 7.05
N HIS A 369 -18.80 12.97 8.36
CA HIS A 369 -20.06 13.51 8.92
C HIS A 369 -20.04 15.03 9.19
N ALA A 370 -18.87 15.69 9.05
CA ALA A 370 -18.66 17.09 9.42
C ALA A 370 -19.58 18.12 8.75
N ARG A 371 -19.95 17.94 7.47
CA ARG A 371 -20.97 18.80 6.80
C ARG A 371 -22.39 18.25 6.93
N ILE A 372 -22.56 16.96 7.22
CA ILE A 372 -23.89 16.36 7.41
C ILE A 372 -24.51 16.92 8.70
N SER A 373 -23.72 16.99 9.79
CA SER A 373 -24.11 17.65 11.05
C SER A 373 -24.50 19.10 10.83
N GLN A 374 -23.71 19.86 10.07
CA GLN A 374 -24.03 21.24 9.72
C GLN A 374 -25.38 21.37 9.00
N CYS A 375 -25.65 20.51 8.02
CA CYS A 375 -26.90 20.57 7.27
C CYS A 375 -28.10 20.17 8.14
N CYS A 376 -27.90 19.20 9.03
CA CYS A 376 -28.89 18.76 10.02
C CYS A 376 -29.24 19.91 10.98
N GLU A 377 -28.23 20.54 11.58
CA GLU A 377 -28.40 21.64 12.53
C GLU A 377 -29.06 22.84 11.86
N SER A 378 -28.63 23.19 10.65
CA SER A 378 -29.21 24.31 9.89
C SER A 378 -30.69 24.06 9.58
N PHE A 379 -31.06 22.84 9.19
CA PHE A 379 -32.45 22.48 8.94
C PHE A 379 -33.32 22.55 10.22
N MET A 380 -32.77 22.07 11.34
CA MET A 380 -33.43 22.16 12.65
C MET A 380 -33.53 23.61 13.15
N ALA A 381 -32.57 24.46 12.82
CA ALA A 381 -32.59 25.90 13.07
C ALA A 381 -33.56 26.67 12.17
N GLY A 382 -34.29 26.00 11.28
CA GLY A 382 -35.34 26.59 10.45
C GLY A 382 -34.88 27.11 9.08
N TYR A 383 -33.70 26.71 8.62
CA TYR A 383 -33.27 26.97 7.25
C TYR A 383 -33.86 25.96 6.27
N ASP A 384 -34.34 26.44 5.12
CA ASP A 384 -34.76 25.61 3.99
C ASP A 384 -33.69 25.65 2.89
N TYR A 385 -33.70 24.67 1.97
CA TYR A 385 -32.69 24.58 0.90
C TYR A 385 -33.30 24.83 -0.48
N ALA A 386 -32.53 25.44 -1.38
CA ALA A 386 -32.90 25.63 -2.79
C ALA A 386 -31.69 25.43 -3.71
N VAL A 387 -31.83 24.61 -4.76
CA VAL A 387 -30.72 24.30 -5.69
C VAL A 387 -30.67 25.34 -6.82
N LEU A 388 -29.51 25.94 -7.05
CA LEU A 388 -29.28 26.93 -8.11
C LEU A 388 -28.95 26.27 -9.47
N ASN A 389 -29.37 26.89 -10.58
CA ASN A 389 -29.24 26.35 -11.94
C ASN A 389 -27.89 26.57 -12.65
N ASN A 390 -27.45 27.80 -12.88
CA ASN A 390 -26.35 28.09 -13.82
C ASN A 390 -24.99 28.26 -13.13
N VAL A 391 -24.87 27.76 -11.92
CA VAL A 391 -23.67 27.84 -11.09
C VAL A 391 -23.23 26.45 -10.66
N TYR A 392 -21.92 26.25 -10.57
CA TYR A 392 -21.36 24.99 -10.13
C TYR A 392 -19.98 25.18 -9.49
N LEU A 393 -19.57 24.18 -8.74
CA LEU A 393 -18.22 24.02 -8.21
C LEU A 393 -17.56 22.82 -8.88
N TYR A 394 -16.23 22.79 -8.91
CA TYR A 394 -15.51 21.64 -9.43
C TYR A 394 -14.25 21.31 -8.61
N ARG A 395 -13.90 20.03 -8.60
CA ARG A 395 -12.66 19.49 -8.07
C ARG A 395 -11.90 18.78 -9.19
N LEU A 396 -10.58 18.93 -9.20
CA LEU A 396 -9.72 18.24 -10.15
C LEU A 396 -9.39 16.83 -9.64
N GLY A 397 -9.63 15.83 -10.49
CA GLY A 397 -9.37 14.41 -10.21
C GLY A 397 -10.57 13.69 -9.58
N PHE A 398 -10.80 12.46 -10.03
CA PHE A 398 -11.81 11.57 -9.46
C PHE A 398 -11.26 10.92 -8.20
N ILE A 399 -12.07 10.86 -7.15
CA ILE A 399 -11.67 10.20 -5.90
C ILE A 399 -12.17 8.76 -5.91
N ASP A 400 -11.26 7.83 -6.20
CA ASP A 400 -11.55 6.41 -6.10
C ASP A 400 -11.53 5.95 -4.65
N LYS A 401 -12.57 5.20 -4.23
CA LYS A 401 -12.62 4.50 -2.94
C LYS A 401 -11.38 3.63 -2.66
N SER A 402 -10.72 3.13 -3.70
CA SER A 402 -9.54 2.27 -3.61
C SER A 402 -8.24 3.00 -3.24
N GLN A 403 -8.21 4.33 -3.35
CA GLN A 403 -7.02 5.16 -3.09
C GLN A 403 -7.06 5.84 -1.71
N LEU A 404 -8.12 5.64 -0.93
CA LEU A 404 -8.26 6.22 0.42
C LEU A 404 -7.42 5.42 1.45
N PRO A 405 -6.55 6.08 2.24
CA PRO A 405 -5.76 5.42 3.27
C PRO A 405 -6.65 4.86 4.41
N ASN A 406 -6.22 3.74 5.00
CA ASN A 406 -6.96 3.02 6.07
C ASN A 406 -7.29 3.89 7.29
N THR A 407 -6.48 4.93 7.58
CA THR A 407 -6.74 5.89 8.68
C THR A 407 -8.02 6.67 8.47
N LYS A 408 -8.34 7.06 7.22
CA LYS A 408 -9.60 7.76 6.90
C LYS A 408 -10.83 6.87 7.10
N LEU A 409 -10.72 5.56 6.91
CA LEU A 409 -11.83 4.62 7.16
C LEU A 409 -12.13 4.46 8.66
N ILE A 410 -11.08 4.43 9.51
CA ILE A 410 -11.23 4.37 10.98
C ILE A 410 -11.79 5.70 11.53
N GLU A 411 -11.35 6.83 10.97
CA GLU A 411 -11.91 8.15 11.27
C GLU A 411 -13.40 8.25 10.89
N ASP A 412 -13.83 7.58 9.82
CA ASP A 412 -15.22 7.56 9.40
C ASP A 412 -16.12 6.82 10.40
N ASP A 413 -15.68 5.68 10.96
CA ASP A 413 -16.43 4.92 11.98
C ASP A 413 -16.57 5.71 13.31
N THR A 414 -15.49 6.34 13.79
CA THR A 414 -15.54 7.21 14.97
C THR A 414 -16.43 8.44 14.75
N SER A 415 -16.45 8.99 13.53
CA SER A 415 -17.31 10.12 13.19
C SER A 415 -18.79 9.76 13.13
N LEU A 416 -19.14 8.49 12.88
CA LEU A 416 -20.51 8.01 12.89
C LEU A 416 -21.06 7.92 14.33
N LEU A 417 -20.27 7.37 15.27
CA LEU A 417 -20.63 7.34 16.70
C LEU A 417 -20.84 8.75 17.26
N LEU A 418 -19.93 9.67 16.93
CA LEU A 418 -20.07 11.08 17.31
C LEU A 418 -21.31 11.73 16.68
N PHE A 419 -21.68 11.34 15.46
CA PHE A 419 -22.88 11.83 14.80
C PHE A 419 -24.17 11.39 15.50
N GLN A 420 -24.23 10.14 15.98
CA GLN A 420 -25.36 9.66 16.79
C GLN A 420 -25.48 10.43 18.10
N GLN A 421 -24.37 10.64 18.82
CA GLN A 421 -24.34 11.48 20.02
C GLN A 421 -24.79 12.92 19.74
N PHE A 422 -24.30 13.51 18.64
CA PHE A 422 -24.73 14.84 18.20
C PHE A 422 -26.23 14.92 17.94
N GLN A 423 -26.83 13.89 17.32
CA GLN A 423 -28.28 13.84 17.10
C GLN A 423 -29.06 13.82 18.43
N GLU A 424 -28.62 13.03 19.41
CA GLU A 424 -29.22 12.99 20.74
C GLU A 424 -29.09 14.34 21.48
N ASP A 425 -27.91 14.95 21.44
CA ASP A 425 -27.66 16.27 22.04
C ASP A 425 -28.55 17.34 21.40
N LEU A 426 -28.65 17.33 20.07
CA LEU A 426 -29.50 18.24 19.32
C LEU A 426 -30.98 18.03 19.66
N LEU A 427 -31.43 16.79 19.82
CA LEU A 427 -32.79 16.47 20.25
C LEU A 427 -33.07 17.01 21.65
N LYS A 428 -32.19 16.76 22.62
CA LYS A 428 -32.32 17.26 23.99
C LYS A 428 -32.37 18.78 24.03
N HIS A 429 -31.48 19.45 23.31
CA HIS A 429 -31.45 20.90 23.22
C HIS A 429 -32.72 21.48 22.57
N MET A 430 -33.25 20.84 21.53
CA MET A 430 -34.49 21.27 20.87
C MET A 430 -35.74 20.99 21.73
N GLN A 431 -35.77 19.88 22.46
CA GLN A 431 -36.83 19.58 23.43
C GLN A 431 -36.82 20.58 24.60
N GLY A 432 -35.64 20.95 25.10
CA GLY A 432 -35.48 21.99 26.13
C GLY A 432 -35.95 23.38 25.66
N ARG A 433 -35.74 23.75 24.39
CA ARG A 433 -36.31 25.00 23.84
C ARG A 433 -37.84 24.95 23.75
N LEU A 434 -38.42 23.79 23.45
CA LEU A 434 -39.88 23.60 23.40
C LEU A 434 -40.52 23.69 24.79
N THR A 435 -39.84 23.26 25.85
CA THR A 435 -40.33 23.39 27.24
C THR A 435 -40.19 24.81 27.78
N VAL A 436 -39.10 25.52 27.47
CA VAL A 436 -38.89 26.92 27.90
C VAL A 436 -39.86 27.89 27.21
N SER A 437 -40.15 27.69 25.92
CA SER A 437 -41.14 28.50 25.17
C SER A 437 -42.59 28.25 25.57
N SER A 438 -42.90 27.17 26.29
CA SER A 438 -44.22 26.95 26.90
C SER A 438 -44.37 27.56 28.29
N ILE A 439 -43.29 28.12 28.87
CA ILE A 439 -43.28 28.66 30.23
C ILE A 439 -43.32 30.21 30.25
N ASN A 440 -42.86 30.88 29.17
CA ASN A 440 -42.91 32.34 29.07
C ASN A 440 -44.01 32.78 28.10
N THR A 441 -45.20 33.09 28.63
CA THR A 441 -46.29 33.75 27.90
C THR A 441 -46.78 35.01 28.60
N ASP A 442 -45.89 35.82 29.22
CA ASP A 442 -46.30 37.06 29.91
C ASP A 442 -45.51 38.33 29.54
N ASP A 443 -44.54 38.31 28.61
CA ASP A 443 -43.84 39.54 28.18
C ASP A 443 -44.13 39.89 26.71
N GLU A 444 -45.05 40.82 26.51
CA GLU A 444 -45.24 41.58 25.27
C GLU A 444 -44.11 42.61 25.13
N ASN A 445 -43.09 42.32 24.30
CA ASN A 445 -42.38 43.26 23.42
C ASN A 445 -41.10 42.61 22.87
N ASP A 446 -41.22 41.84 21.78
CA ASP A 446 -40.13 41.65 20.81
C ASP A 446 -40.66 40.99 19.52
N PRO A 447 -40.45 41.56 18.32
CA PRO A 447 -40.91 40.96 17.07
C PRO A 447 -39.84 40.01 16.53
N ILE A 448 -39.77 38.79 17.06
CA ILE A 448 -39.11 37.68 16.37
C ILE A 448 -40.18 36.65 16.03
N ILE A 449 -40.68 36.71 14.79
CA ILE A 449 -41.60 35.72 14.22
C ILE A 449 -40.86 34.39 14.09
N LEU A 450 -40.78 33.63 15.17
CA LEU A 450 -40.47 32.20 15.17
C LEU A 450 -41.78 31.45 14.91
N LYS A 451 -41.83 30.70 13.80
CA LYS A 451 -42.97 29.84 13.46
C LYS A 451 -43.38 28.97 14.66
N SER A 452 -44.69 28.81 14.83
CA SER A 452 -45.35 28.15 15.96
C SER A 452 -44.70 26.80 16.39
N PRO A 453 -44.79 26.43 17.69
CA PRO A 453 -44.25 25.16 18.22
C PRO A 453 -44.78 23.90 17.51
N VAL A 454 -45.89 24.02 16.77
CA VAL A 454 -46.48 22.98 15.91
C VAL A 454 -45.58 22.64 14.71
N SER A 455 -44.84 23.63 14.15
CA SER A 455 -43.91 23.42 13.02
C SER A 455 -42.70 22.56 13.42
N ILE A 456 -42.18 22.76 14.63
CA ILE A 456 -41.01 22.01 15.14
C ILE A 456 -41.42 20.58 15.51
N LYS A 457 -42.60 20.42 16.13
CA LYS A 457 -43.16 19.10 16.48
C LYS A 457 -43.49 18.25 15.25
N ASN A 458 -43.96 18.87 14.16
CA ASN A 458 -44.20 18.19 12.87
C ASN A 458 -42.89 17.84 12.13
N ARG A 459 -41.86 18.70 12.21
CA ARG A 459 -40.52 18.37 11.69
C ARG A 459 -39.87 17.22 12.46
N LEU A 460 -40.01 17.15 13.78
CA LEU A 460 -39.53 16.04 14.62
C LEU A 460 -40.30 14.73 14.35
N ARG A 461 -41.63 14.78 14.18
CA ARG A 461 -42.47 13.59 13.99
C ARG A 461 -42.25 12.90 12.64
N ASN A 462 -41.97 13.65 11.59
CA ASN A 462 -41.62 13.09 10.28
C ASN A 462 -40.17 12.57 10.21
N PHE A 463 -39.30 12.96 11.16
CA PHE A 463 -37.88 12.63 11.15
C PHE A 463 -37.54 11.30 11.86
N PHE A 464 -38.34 10.86 12.84
CA PHE A 464 -38.07 9.66 13.66
C PHE A 464 -38.93 8.43 13.36
N GLY A 465 -39.78 8.46 12.32
CA GLY A 465 -40.50 7.31 11.73
C GLY A 465 -40.69 6.09 12.63
N ILE A 466 -41.51 6.19 13.69
CA ILE A 466 -41.78 5.08 14.62
C ILE A 466 -42.74 4.08 13.95
N PRO A 467 -42.37 2.80 13.76
CA PRO A 467 -43.31 1.76 13.31
C PRO A 467 -44.02 1.10 14.49
N LYS A 468 -45.26 0.65 14.23
CA LYS A 468 -46.01 -0.26 15.11
C LYS A 468 -45.36 -1.65 15.14
N PRO A 469 -45.52 -2.41 16.24
CA PRO A 469 -45.10 -3.81 16.28
C PRO A 469 -46.03 -4.63 15.39
N ILE A 470 -45.48 -5.55 14.61
CA ILE A 470 -46.23 -6.59 13.92
C ILE A 470 -45.54 -7.93 14.19
N ASP A 471 -46.27 -8.71 14.96
CA ASP A 471 -46.44 -10.16 15.01
C ASP A 471 -45.49 -11.04 14.20
N ASN A 472 -44.91 -11.98 14.95
CA ASN A 472 -44.24 -13.18 14.47
C ASN A 472 -45.21 -14.01 13.63
N GLU A 473 -44.87 -14.26 12.37
CA GLU A 473 -44.98 -15.58 11.73
C GLU A 473 -44.29 -15.57 10.35
N ASP A 474 -43.72 -16.72 10.00
CA ASP A 474 -43.14 -17.11 8.69
C ASP A 474 -41.69 -16.72 8.35
N CYS A 475 -40.74 -17.50 8.88
CA CYS A 475 -39.32 -17.47 8.51
C CYS A 475 -38.97 -18.59 7.49
N SER A 476 -38.96 -18.27 6.18
CA SER A 476 -38.26 -19.10 5.18
C SER A 476 -37.40 -18.23 4.25
N TRP A 477 -36.07 -18.42 4.31
CA TRP A 477 -35.10 -17.62 3.56
C TRP A 477 -34.79 -18.24 2.18
N PRO A 478 -34.65 -17.44 1.10
CA PRO A 478 -34.33 -17.99 -0.22
C PRO A 478 -32.91 -18.54 -0.30
N THR A 479 -32.81 -19.81 -0.70
CA THR A 479 -31.56 -20.61 -0.77
C THR A 479 -30.44 -19.99 -1.62
N ASN A 480 -30.75 -19.13 -2.59
CA ASN A 480 -29.76 -18.49 -3.45
C ASN A 480 -28.94 -17.41 -2.71
N THR A 481 -29.57 -16.63 -1.85
CA THR A 481 -28.91 -15.55 -1.08
C THR A 481 -27.96 -16.15 -0.04
N LEU A 482 -28.40 -17.23 0.61
CA LEU A 482 -27.57 -17.98 1.55
C LEU A 482 -26.32 -18.54 0.86
N LEU A 483 -26.46 -19.15 -0.31
CA LEU A 483 -25.33 -19.68 -1.08
C LEU A 483 -24.32 -18.59 -1.47
N CYS A 484 -24.79 -17.39 -1.84
CA CYS A 484 -23.92 -16.26 -2.16
C CYS A 484 -23.11 -15.82 -0.94
N ALA A 485 -23.78 -15.66 0.22
CA ALA A 485 -23.12 -15.25 1.46
C ALA A 485 -22.07 -16.27 1.93
N ILE A 486 -22.37 -17.58 1.80
CA ILE A 486 -21.43 -18.67 2.09
C ILE A 486 -20.18 -18.56 1.21
N VAL A 487 -20.35 -18.42 -0.11
CA VAL A 487 -19.22 -18.35 -1.05
C VAL A 487 -18.36 -17.11 -0.78
N PHE A 488 -18.96 -15.97 -0.44
CA PHE A 488 -18.20 -14.76 -0.07
C PHE A 488 -17.42 -14.94 1.23
N LEU A 489 -18.00 -15.62 2.22
CA LEU A 489 -17.27 -15.96 3.44
C LEU A 489 -16.11 -16.94 3.16
N GLU A 490 -16.31 -17.95 2.32
CA GLU A 490 -15.25 -18.87 1.88
C GLU A 490 -14.13 -18.14 1.11
N ASP A 491 -14.48 -17.15 0.28
CA ASP A 491 -13.52 -16.30 -0.41
C ASP A 491 -12.74 -15.39 0.56
N ALA A 492 -13.39 -14.93 1.64
CA ALA A 492 -12.74 -14.18 2.71
C ALA A 492 -11.68 -15.03 3.43
N VAL A 493 -12.05 -16.25 3.86
CA VAL A 493 -11.15 -17.19 4.54
C VAL A 493 -9.91 -17.50 3.68
N ASN A 494 -10.10 -17.61 2.35
CA ASN A 494 -9.04 -17.97 1.42
C ASN A 494 -8.36 -16.77 0.71
N TYR A 495 -8.64 -15.52 1.11
CA TYR A 495 -8.09 -14.29 0.50
C TYR A 495 -8.33 -14.15 -1.02
N ARG A 496 -9.46 -14.66 -1.50
CA ARG A 496 -9.86 -14.64 -2.92
C ARG A 496 -10.60 -13.33 -3.25
N SER A 497 -10.62 -12.97 -4.53
CA SER A 497 -11.30 -11.75 -5.01
C SER A 497 -12.70 -12.08 -5.54
N ILE A 498 -13.69 -11.26 -5.20
CA ILE A 498 -15.08 -11.39 -5.67
C ILE A 498 -15.20 -10.85 -7.11
N VAL A 499 -14.91 -11.70 -8.10
CA VAL A 499 -14.99 -11.35 -9.54
C VAL A 499 -15.78 -12.40 -10.34
N HIS A 500 -16.30 -13.42 -9.68
CA HIS A 500 -17.05 -14.51 -10.29
C HIS A 500 -18.53 -14.14 -10.49
N LYS A 501 -19.21 -14.83 -11.41
CA LYS A 501 -20.65 -14.66 -11.64
C LYS A 501 -21.46 -15.17 -10.44
N VAL A 502 -22.47 -14.40 -10.01
CA VAL A 502 -23.25 -14.63 -8.77
C VAL A 502 -24.55 -15.45 -9.00
N THR A 503 -24.68 -16.11 -10.15
CA THR A 503 -25.81 -17.00 -10.46
C THR A 503 -25.67 -18.37 -9.79
N LYS A 504 -26.76 -18.94 -9.26
CA LYS A 504 -26.79 -20.22 -8.51
C LYS A 504 -25.93 -21.34 -9.13
N ASN A 505 -26.14 -21.66 -10.40
CA ASN A 505 -25.42 -22.75 -11.07
C ASN A 505 -23.92 -22.49 -11.17
N TYR A 506 -23.52 -21.26 -11.46
CA TYR A 506 -22.10 -20.89 -11.55
C TYR A 506 -21.43 -20.82 -10.18
N LEU A 507 -22.16 -20.46 -9.12
CA LEU A 507 -21.66 -20.50 -7.74
C LEU A 507 -21.42 -21.93 -7.26
N LEU A 508 -22.30 -22.88 -7.60
CA LEU A 508 -22.08 -24.30 -7.30
C LEU A 508 -20.83 -24.84 -8.03
N VAL A 509 -20.68 -24.53 -9.32
CA VAL A 509 -19.49 -24.90 -10.09
C VAL A 509 -18.23 -24.22 -9.54
N TYR A 510 -18.31 -22.95 -9.16
CA TYR A 510 -17.20 -22.22 -8.54
C TYR A 510 -16.79 -22.83 -7.20
N ARG A 511 -17.76 -23.17 -6.34
CA ARG A 511 -17.52 -23.82 -5.05
C ARG A 511 -16.85 -25.17 -5.23
N TRP A 512 -17.33 -25.99 -6.16
CA TRP A 512 -16.70 -27.26 -6.54
C TRP A 512 -15.27 -27.07 -7.09
N PHE A 513 -15.09 -26.15 -8.03
CA PHE A 513 -13.79 -25.83 -8.65
C PHE A 513 -12.78 -25.31 -7.62
N SER A 514 -13.24 -24.54 -6.65
CA SER A 514 -12.42 -23.92 -5.62
C SER A 514 -12.13 -24.83 -4.42
N SER A 515 -12.71 -26.03 -4.41
CA SER A 515 -12.49 -27.04 -3.39
C SER A 515 -11.04 -27.49 -3.33
N SER A 516 -10.59 -27.87 -2.14
CA SER A 516 -9.23 -28.35 -1.90
C SER A 516 -8.87 -29.58 -2.74
N ILE A 517 -9.83 -30.43 -3.09
CA ILE A 517 -9.61 -31.65 -3.87
C ILE A 517 -9.23 -31.30 -5.31
N ILE A 518 -10.04 -30.46 -5.98
CA ILE A 518 -9.77 -30.03 -7.36
C ILE A 518 -8.48 -29.23 -7.45
N GLN A 519 -8.22 -28.35 -6.47
CA GLN A 519 -6.96 -27.61 -6.43
C GLN A 519 -5.76 -28.57 -6.26
N LYS A 520 -5.81 -29.54 -5.33
CA LYS A 520 -4.73 -30.53 -5.17
C LYS A 520 -4.53 -31.38 -6.43
N LEU A 521 -5.61 -31.78 -7.10
CA LEU A 521 -5.52 -32.57 -8.33
C LEU A 521 -4.91 -31.77 -9.48
N HIS A 522 -5.24 -30.47 -9.60
CA HIS A 522 -4.57 -29.59 -10.56
C HIS A 522 -3.07 -29.42 -10.27
N HIS A 523 -2.68 -29.24 -9.00
CA HIS A 523 -1.26 -29.20 -8.63
C HIS A 523 -0.55 -30.53 -8.92
N PHE A 524 -1.21 -31.66 -8.68
CA PHE A 524 -0.68 -32.98 -9.03
C PHE A 524 -0.46 -33.14 -10.54
N ALA A 525 -1.42 -32.70 -11.37
CA ALA A 525 -1.27 -32.71 -12.83
C ALA A 525 -0.10 -31.81 -13.30
N LEU A 526 0.10 -30.65 -12.68
CA LEU A 526 1.26 -29.78 -12.93
C LEU A 526 2.58 -30.49 -12.58
N THR A 527 2.64 -31.15 -11.43
CA THR A 527 3.82 -31.92 -11.01
C THR A 527 4.13 -33.05 -11.99
N ILE A 528 3.12 -33.82 -12.42
CA ILE A 528 3.30 -34.85 -13.44
C ILE A 528 3.87 -34.25 -14.73
N ASN A 529 3.29 -33.15 -15.21
CA ASN A 529 3.70 -32.52 -16.46
C ASN A 529 5.17 -32.03 -16.42
N LEU A 530 5.61 -31.48 -15.28
CA LEU A 530 7.01 -31.09 -15.07
C LEU A 530 7.93 -32.31 -14.95
N CYS A 531 7.51 -33.35 -14.23
CA CYS A 531 8.28 -34.59 -14.05
C CYS A 531 8.47 -35.39 -15.35
N LEU A 532 7.58 -35.26 -16.34
CA LEU A 532 7.72 -35.92 -17.65
C LEU A 532 9.07 -35.61 -18.32
N ALA A 533 9.67 -34.44 -18.05
CA ALA A 533 10.99 -34.09 -18.58
C ALA A 533 12.11 -35.08 -18.17
N LEU A 534 11.96 -35.79 -17.05
CA LEU A 534 12.93 -36.80 -16.58
C LEU A 534 12.88 -38.10 -17.41
N PHE A 535 11.69 -38.46 -17.89
CA PHE A 535 11.43 -39.70 -18.63
C PHE A 535 11.54 -39.52 -20.15
N GLU A 536 11.35 -38.30 -20.63
CA GLU A 536 11.46 -37.96 -22.05
C GLU A 536 12.91 -38.02 -22.55
N ARG A 537 13.08 -38.20 -23.87
CA ARG A 537 14.42 -38.17 -24.48
C ARG A 537 15.01 -36.74 -24.46
N PRO A 538 16.29 -36.56 -24.02
CA PRO A 538 17.18 -37.60 -23.45
C PRO A 538 16.77 -37.97 -22.02
N SER A 539 16.59 -39.27 -21.73
CA SER A 539 16.15 -39.71 -20.41
C SER A 539 17.25 -39.46 -19.37
N SER A 540 16.82 -39.11 -18.16
CA SER A 540 17.72 -38.87 -17.02
C SER A 540 18.02 -40.14 -16.22
N PHE A 541 17.42 -41.28 -16.61
CA PHE A 541 17.61 -42.57 -15.96
C PHE A 541 18.86 -43.27 -16.50
N SER A 542 19.99 -42.96 -15.87
CA SER A 542 21.25 -43.68 -15.98
C SER A 542 21.92 -43.76 -14.60
N ILE A 543 22.76 -44.78 -14.38
CA ILE A 543 23.51 -44.93 -13.12
C ILE A 543 24.51 -43.77 -12.98
N THR A 544 25.08 -43.30 -14.09
CA THR A 544 26.00 -42.16 -14.12
C THR A 544 25.63 -41.19 -15.25
N SER A 545 25.85 -39.89 -15.04
CA SER A 545 25.78 -38.86 -16.08
C SER A 545 27.09 -38.72 -16.88
N ASP A 546 28.14 -39.44 -16.47
CA ASP A 546 29.47 -39.41 -17.06
C ASP A 546 29.45 -39.97 -18.50
N VAL A 547 29.78 -39.11 -19.45
CA VAL A 547 29.82 -39.44 -20.87
C VAL A 547 30.91 -40.47 -21.17
N SER A 548 31.98 -40.51 -20.36
CA SER A 548 33.09 -41.45 -20.56
C SER A 548 32.70 -42.91 -20.27
N LYS A 549 31.75 -43.12 -19.34
CA LYS A 549 31.33 -44.46 -18.89
C LYS A 549 30.28 -45.11 -19.77
N ASN A 550 29.79 -44.38 -20.79
CA ASN A 550 28.88 -44.87 -21.85
C ASN A 550 27.78 -45.82 -21.34
N THR A 551 27.11 -45.45 -20.25
CA THR A 551 26.03 -46.27 -19.68
C THR A 551 24.75 -46.12 -20.50
N ASP A 552 24.12 -47.25 -20.84
CA ASP A 552 22.84 -47.26 -21.53
C ASP A 552 21.76 -46.55 -20.69
N ARG A 553 21.02 -45.65 -21.34
CA ARG A 553 19.91 -44.92 -20.71
C ARG A 553 18.63 -45.72 -20.89
N ILE A 554 17.86 -45.87 -19.83
CA ILE A 554 16.54 -46.51 -19.92
C ILE A 554 15.63 -45.60 -20.76
N VAL A 555 15.12 -46.14 -21.87
CA VAL A 555 14.21 -45.42 -22.77
C VAL A 555 12.80 -45.91 -22.55
N PHE A 556 11.92 -45.02 -22.10
CA PHE A 556 10.52 -45.34 -21.91
C PHE A 556 9.75 -45.34 -23.26
N PRO A 557 8.71 -46.18 -23.41
CA PRO A 557 7.85 -46.17 -24.59
C PRO A 557 7.26 -44.79 -24.83
N TYR A 558 7.44 -44.26 -26.05
CA TYR A 558 6.99 -42.92 -26.40
C TYR A 558 5.45 -42.77 -26.32
N SER A 559 4.72 -43.85 -26.64
CA SER A 559 3.26 -43.90 -26.56
C SER A 559 2.75 -43.61 -25.14
N LEU A 560 3.36 -44.21 -24.12
CA LEU A 560 2.99 -44.00 -22.72
C LEU A 560 3.16 -42.54 -22.31
N LEU A 561 4.30 -41.93 -22.65
CA LEU A 561 4.59 -40.54 -22.32
C LEU A 561 3.63 -39.58 -23.04
N MET A 562 3.30 -39.86 -24.30
CA MET A 562 2.34 -39.06 -25.07
C MET A 562 0.92 -39.16 -24.53
N ILE A 563 0.50 -40.33 -24.03
CA ILE A 563 -0.80 -40.51 -23.39
C ILE A 563 -0.87 -39.69 -22.11
N ILE A 564 0.14 -39.80 -21.24
CA ILE A 564 0.19 -39.05 -19.98
C ILE A 564 0.21 -37.53 -20.27
N GLU A 565 1.03 -37.08 -21.21
CA GLU A 565 1.09 -35.66 -21.62
C GLU A 565 -0.27 -35.19 -22.15
N GLY A 566 -0.90 -35.95 -23.06
CA GLY A 566 -2.22 -35.65 -23.61
C GLY A 566 -3.31 -35.54 -22.54
N LEU A 567 -3.34 -36.47 -21.58
CA LEU A 567 -4.27 -36.42 -20.45
C LEU A 567 -4.07 -35.17 -19.60
N THR A 568 -2.82 -34.77 -19.33
CA THR A 568 -2.55 -33.53 -18.57
C THR A 568 -2.96 -32.27 -19.32
N LEU A 569 -2.74 -32.22 -20.65
CA LEU A 569 -3.13 -31.07 -21.48
C LEU A 569 -4.65 -30.94 -21.61
N ILE A 570 -5.37 -32.06 -21.77
CA ILE A 570 -6.84 -32.09 -21.75
C ILE A 570 -7.37 -31.60 -20.41
N TRP A 571 -6.76 -32.02 -19.30
CA TRP A 571 -7.09 -31.51 -17.96
C TRP A 571 -6.87 -29.99 -17.85
N PHE A 572 -5.75 -29.46 -18.36
CA PHE A 572 -5.49 -28.01 -18.37
C PHE A 572 -6.50 -27.24 -19.22
N LEU A 573 -6.93 -27.79 -20.37
CA LEU A 573 -7.98 -27.21 -21.19
C LEU A 573 -9.32 -27.16 -20.44
N ALA A 574 -9.73 -28.27 -19.81
CA ALA A 574 -10.95 -28.31 -19.01
C ALA A 574 -10.88 -27.33 -17.82
N TYR A 575 -9.72 -27.25 -17.15
CA TYR A 575 -9.49 -26.34 -16.03
C TYR A 575 -9.56 -24.86 -16.44
N ILE A 576 -8.96 -24.47 -17.56
CA ILE A 576 -9.02 -23.07 -18.01
C ILE A 576 -10.42 -22.71 -18.54
N CYS A 577 -11.11 -23.62 -19.22
CA CYS A 577 -12.48 -23.41 -19.70
C CYS A 577 -13.45 -23.20 -18.54
N THR A 578 -13.38 -24.04 -17.49
CA THR A 578 -14.20 -23.88 -16.27
C THR A 578 -13.88 -22.57 -15.54
N LYS A 579 -12.61 -22.19 -15.45
CA LYS A 579 -12.17 -20.90 -14.87
C LYS A 579 -12.70 -19.70 -15.65
N ILE A 580 -12.67 -19.72 -16.99
CA ILE A 580 -13.23 -18.69 -17.86
C ILE A 580 -14.76 -18.63 -17.71
N ALA A 581 -15.44 -19.78 -17.63
CA ALA A 581 -16.89 -19.84 -17.44
C ALA A 581 -17.34 -19.19 -16.12
N CYS A 582 -16.61 -19.45 -15.02
CA CYS A 582 -16.89 -18.89 -13.69
C CYS A 582 -16.65 -17.37 -13.61
N LEU A 583 -15.57 -16.87 -14.22
CA LEU A 583 -15.22 -15.43 -14.24
C LEU A 583 -16.02 -14.62 -15.27
N GLY A 584 -16.44 -15.26 -16.36
CA GLY A 584 -17.01 -14.61 -17.54
C GLY A 584 -15.96 -14.12 -18.54
N ILE A 585 -16.32 -14.19 -19.82
CA ILE A 585 -15.42 -13.92 -20.96
C ILE A 585 -14.86 -12.49 -20.94
N LYS A 586 -15.71 -11.50 -20.62
CA LYS A 586 -15.30 -10.08 -20.56
C LYS A 586 -14.20 -9.83 -19.53
N HIS A 587 -14.31 -10.45 -18.35
CA HIS A 587 -13.31 -10.32 -17.29
C HIS A 587 -12.06 -11.16 -17.56
N ALA A 588 -12.21 -12.35 -18.14
CA ALA A 588 -11.10 -13.19 -18.54
C ALA A 588 -10.18 -12.49 -19.55
N ARG A 589 -10.76 -11.77 -20.53
CA ARG A 589 -9.99 -11.05 -21.56
C ARG A 589 -9.13 -9.90 -21.01
N LYS A 590 -9.47 -9.35 -19.84
CA LYS A 590 -8.66 -8.32 -19.17
C LYS A 590 -7.45 -8.89 -18.43
N ARG A 591 -7.40 -10.20 -18.18
CA ARG A 591 -6.34 -10.84 -17.39
C ARG A 591 -5.33 -11.56 -18.30
N PHE A 592 -4.18 -10.92 -18.53
CA PHE A 592 -3.08 -11.43 -19.37
C PHE A 592 -2.75 -12.91 -19.11
N TRP A 593 -2.58 -13.33 -17.85
CA TRP A 593 -2.20 -14.70 -17.50
C TRP A 593 -3.21 -15.77 -17.93
N ILE A 594 -4.52 -15.47 -17.95
CA ILE A 594 -5.56 -16.42 -18.37
C ILE A 594 -5.47 -16.62 -19.89
N ILE A 595 -5.28 -15.52 -20.63
CA ILE A 595 -5.09 -15.56 -22.08
C ILE A 595 -3.81 -16.32 -22.44
N ALA A 596 -2.69 -15.97 -21.79
CA ALA A 596 -1.41 -16.63 -22.02
C ALA A 596 -1.51 -18.14 -21.77
N PHE A 597 -2.15 -18.56 -20.68
CA PHE A 597 -2.37 -19.97 -20.38
C PHE A 597 -3.26 -20.67 -21.43
N PHE A 598 -4.34 -20.03 -21.86
CA PHE A 598 -5.21 -20.56 -22.91
C PHE A 598 -4.46 -20.74 -24.24
N ILE A 599 -3.73 -19.71 -24.70
CA ILE A 599 -2.95 -19.75 -25.94
C ILE A 599 -1.88 -20.85 -25.87
N VAL A 600 -1.11 -20.91 -24.77
CA VAL A 600 -0.06 -21.93 -24.58
C VAL A 600 -0.66 -23.34 -24.54
N THR A 601 -1.83 -23.52 -23.91
CA THR A 601 -2.51 -24.82 -23.85
C THR A 601 -2.96 -25.26 -25.24
N ILE A 602 -3.56 -24.36 -26.03
CA ILE A 602 -3.97 -24.65 -27.41
C ILE A 602 -2.76 -24.95 -28.29
N TYR A 603 -1.71 -24.12 -28.22
CA TYR A 603 -0.47 -24.38 -28.94
C TYR A 603 0.14 -25.74 -28.59
N SER A 604 0.18 -26.09 -27.31
CA SER A 604 0.72 -27.38 -26.84
C SER A 604 -0.13 -28.57 -27.31
N LEU A 605 -1.45 -28.42 -27.38
CA LEU A 605 -2.36 -29.44 -27.92
C LEU A 605 -2.18 -29.61 -29.43
N CYS A 606 -2.03 -28.52 -30.19
CA CYS A 606 -1.75 -28.57 -31.62
C CYS A 606 -0.41 -29.26 -31.90
N GLU A 607 0.66 -28.89 -31.18
CA GLU A 607 1.98 -29.52 -31.35
C GLU A 607 1.94 -31.01 -30.94
N TRP A 608 1.21 -31.35 -29.88
CA TRP A 608 0.99 -32.74 -29.45
C TRP A 608 0.31 -33.58 -30.54
N PHE A 609 -0.65 -33.00 -31.28
CA PHE A 609 -1.33 -33.66 -32.40
C PHE A 609 -0.42 -33.82 -33.63
N VAL A 610 0.39 -32.81 -33.95
CA VAL A 610 1.23 -32.78 -35.18
C VAL A 610 2.52 -33.64 -35.06
N MET A 611 2.90 -34.07 -33.85
CA MET A 611 4.05 -34.96 -33.59
C MET A 611 5.39 -34.48 -34.19
N ILE A 612 5.70 -33.19 -34.05
CA ILE A 612 6.95 -32.58 -34.55
C ILE A 612 8.19 -33.08 -33.76
N ALA A 613 9.33 -33.25 -34.45
CA ALA A 613 10.59 -33.73 -33.86
C ALA A 613 11.19 -32.77 -32.81
N VAL A 614 11.11 -31.44 -33.04
CA VAL A 614 11.53 -30.40 -32.08
C VAL A 614 10.33 -30.00 -31.22
N ARG A 615 10.44 -30.20 -29.91
CA ARG A 615 9.31 -30.03 -28.97
C ARG A 615 9.37 -28.67 -28.27
N LEU A 616 8.77 -27.65 -28.87
CA LEU A 616 8.75 -26.28 -28.32
C LEU A 616 7.88 -26.17 -27.07
N ARG A 617 6.84 -27.01 -26.94
CA ARG A 617 5.97 -27.12 -25.76
C ARG A 617 6.71 -27.30 -24.43
N ARG A 618 7.89 -27.93 -24.43
CA ARG A 618 8.70 -28.14 -23.21
C ARG A 618 9.08 -26.84 -22.53
N ILE A 619 9.41 -25.81 -23.32
CA ILE A 619 9.84 -24.49 -22.84
C ILE A 619 8.68 -23.78 -22.12
N PHE A 620 7.44 -24.05 -22.51
CA PHE A 620 6.26 -23.42 -21.95
C PHE A 620 5.73 -24.08 -20.67
N ARG A 621 6.18 -25.28 -20.29
CA ARG A 621 5.69 -25.99 -19.08
C ARG A 621 5.77 -25.17 -17.78
N PRO A 622 6.86 -24.42 -17.50
CA PRO A 622 6.93 -23.57 -16.31
C PRO A 622 5.86 -22.48 -16.27
N LEU A 623 5.33 -22.03 -17.42
CA LEU A 623 4.25 -21.03 -17.45
C LEU A 623 2.96 -21.57 -16.83
N PHE A 624 2.71 -22.88 -16.93
CA PHE A 624 1.55 -23.50 -16.28
C PHE A 624 1.64 -23.40 -14.75
N MET A 625 2.84 -23.56 -14.19
CA MET A 625 3.10 -23.40 -12.76
C MET A 625 3.02 -21.92 -12.32
N ILE A 626 3.52 -21.00 -13.15
CA ILE A 626 3.40 -19.57 -12.89
C ILE A 626 1.91 -19.17 -12.90
N GLU A 627 1.06 -19.78 -13.74
CA GLU A 627 -0.37 -19.49 -13.73
C GLU A 627 -1.04 -19.89 -12.42
N SER A 628 -0.77 -21.09 -11.90
CA SER A 628 -1.41 -21.57 -10.68
C SER A 628 -0.94 -20.82 -9.44
N SER A 629 0.34 -20.41 -9.40
CA SER A 629 0.91 -19.72 -8.23
C SER A 629 0.70 -18.20 -8.25
N GLN A 630 -0.12 -17.70 -7.31
CA GLN A 630 -0.28 -16.26 -7.12
C GLN A 630 1.02 -15.59 -6.67
N LEU A 631 1.83 -16.24 -5.83
CA LEU A 631 3.07 -15.69 -5.29
C LEU A 631 4.11 -15.48 -6.40
N MET A 632 4.20 -16.39 -7.36
CA MET A 632 5.13 -16.27 -8.49
C MET A 632 4.73 -15.13 -9.43
N LYS A 633 3.45 -15.02 -9.81
CA LYS A 633 2.95 -13.88 -10.62
C LYS A 633 3.26 -12.54 -9.97
N LYS A 634 3.09 -12.52 -8.65
CA LYS A 634 3.35 -11.39 -7.76
C LYS A 634 4.83 -11.01 -7.74
N ALA A 635 5.73 -11.98 -7.55
CA ALA A 635 7.17 -11.79 -7.61
C ALA A 635 7.65 -11.31 -8.98
N LEU A 636 7.14 -11.90 -10.07
CA LEU A 636 7.46 -11.48 -11.43
C LEU A 636 7.01 -10.04 -11.70
N LYS A 637 5.82 -9.65 -11.24
CA LYS A 637 5.34 -8.27 -11.37
C LYS A 637 6.17 -7.28 -10.55
N ALA A 638 6.70 -7.71 -9.39
CA ALA A 638 7.61 -6.91 -8.59
C ALA A 638 8.92 -6.63 -9.34
N VAL A 639 9.54 -7.66 -9.91
CA VAL A 639 10.76 -7.53 -10.72
C VAL A 639 10.49 -6.69 -11.98
N GLN A 640 9.35 -6.90 -12.65
CA GLN A 640 8.98 -6.15 -13.84
C GLN A 640 8.85 -4.64 -13.58
N LYS A 641 8.33 -4.26 -12.39
CA LYS A 641 8.14 -2.85 -12.05
C LYS A 641 9.46 -2.06 -12.05
N ASP A 642 10.54 -2.69 -11.57
CA ASP A 642 11.86 -2.05 -11.44
C ASP A 642 12.85 -2.53 -12.51
N LEU A 643 12.35 -3.15 -13.58
CA LEU A 643 13.14 -3.71 -14.67
C LEU A 643 14.03 -2.66 -15.35
N LEU A 644 13.53 -1.44 -15.55
CA LEU A 644 14.30 -0.37 -16.19
C LEU A 644 15.54 0.02 -15.37
N THR A 645 15.40 0.09 -14.05
CA THR A 645 16.51 0.37 -13.12
C THR A 645 17.52 -0.77 -13.10
N ILE A 646 17.05 -2.03 -13.13
CA ILE A 646 17.92 -3.21 -13.21
C ILE A 646 18.71 -3.19 -14.53
N ILE A 647 18.06 -2.90 -15.66
CA ILE A 647 18.72 -2.77 -16.97
C ILE A 647 19.80 -1.69 -16.94
N ALA A 648 19.53 -0.53 -16.30
CA ALA A 648 20.53 0.53 -16.15
C ALA A 648 21.75 0.10 -15.30
N CYS A 649 21.56 -0.72 -14.27
CA CYS A 649 22.68 -1.23 -13.49
C CYS A 649 23.49 -2.29 -14.25
N VAL A 650 22.82 -3.15 -15.03
CA VAL A 650 23.48 -4.13 -15.91
C VAL A 650 24.24 -3.44 -17.03
N SER A 651 23.71 -2.38 -17.62
CA SER A 651 24.43 -1.60 -18.65
C SER A 651 25.67 -0.92 -18.07
N MET A 652 25.61 -0.41 -16.83
CA MET A 652 26.78 0.10 -16.11
C MET A 652 27.85 -0.99 -15.90
N ALA A 653 27.46 -2.20 -15.51
CA ALA A 653 28.38 -3.33 -15.35
C ALA A 653 29.04 -3.74 -16.69
N LEU A 654 28.25 -3.82 -17.77
CA LEU A 654 28.76 -4.11 -19.10
C LEU A 654 29.72 -3.01 -19.59
N GLY A 655 29.39 -1.74 -19.32
CA GLY A 655 30.25 -0.59 -19.61
C GLY A 655 31.60 -0.66 -18.89
N HIS A 656 31.61 -1.04 -17.61
CA HIS A 656 32.84 -1.30 -16.84
C HIS A 656 33.70 -2.40 -17.48
N ILE A 657 33.08 -3.53 -17.85
CA ILE A 657 33.80 -4.64 -18.50
C ILE A 657 34.39 -4.20 -19.86
N LEU A 658 33.60 -3.53 -20.70
CA LEU A 658 34.06 -3.04 -22.00
C LEU A 658 35.21 -2.03 -21.87
N PHE A 659 35.11 -1.11 -20.91
CA PHE A 659 36.15 -0.12 -20.66
C PHE A 659 37.48 -0.77 -20.27
N PHE A 660 37.45 -1.68 -19.29
CA PHE A 660 38.65 -2.39 -18.85
C PHE A 660 39.17 -3.37 -19.91
N ALA A 661 38.33 -3.93 -20.77
CA ALA A 661 38.76 -4.79 -21.88
C ALA A 661 39.60 -4.00 -22.89
N ILE A 662 39.17 -2.79 -23.25
CA ILE A 662 39.92 -1.92 -24.15
C ILE A 662 41.27 -1.53 -23.52
N ILE A 663 41.28 -1.18 -22.22
CA ILE A 663 42.54 -0.88 -21.50
C ILE A 663 43.45 -2.10 -21.46
N ALA A 664 42.92 -3.30 -21.19
CA ALA A 664 43.71 -4.52 -21.14
C ALA A 664 44.40 -4.81 -22.47
N MET A 665 43.70 -4.64 -23.60
CA MET A 665 44.31 -4.82 -24.93
C MET A 665 45.45 -3.81 -25.21
N PHE A 666 45.35 -2.59 -24.69
CA PHE A 666 46.42 -1.60 -24.82
C PHE A 666 47.58 -1.83 -23.84
N LEU A 667 47.29 -2.28 -22.62
CA LEU A 667 48.29 -2.52 -21.57
C LEU A 667 49.06 -3.82 -21.82
N PHE A 668 48.39 -4.84 -22.36
CA PHE A 668 48.92 -6.16 -22.69
C PHE A 668 48.81 -6.40 -24.21
N PRO A 669 49.59 -5.68 -25.03
CA PRO A 669 49.53 -5.84 -26.48
C PRO A 669 50.06 -7.22 -26.91
N ARG A 670 49.56 -7.69 -28.04
CA ARG A 670 50.00 -8.92 -28.69
C ARG A 670 51.52 -8.85 -28.97
N SER A 671 52.27 -9.88 -28.57
CA SER A 671 53.72 -9.97 -28.82
C SER A 671 54.05 -11.21 -29.64
N GLU A 672 54.62 -11.03 -30.82
CA GLU A 672 55.02 -12.15 -31.69
C GLU A 672 56.25 -12.90 -31.16
N THR A 673 57.03 -12.27 -30.27
CA THR A 673 58.30 -12.83 -29.75
C THR A 673 58.11 -13.75 -28.53
N VAL A 674 57.01 -13.59 -27.79
CA VAL A 674 56.73 -14.36 -26.56
C VAL A 674 55.39 -15.08 -26.72
N LYS A 675 55.44 -16.39 -27.00
CA LYS A 675 54.25 -17.23 -27.22
C LYS A 675 53.27 -17.19 -26.03
N ASN A 676 53.77 -17.12 -24.79
CA ASN A 676 52.96 -17.10 -23.57
C ASN A 676 52.66 -15.69 -23.03
N SER A 677 52.81 -14.64 -23.85
CA SER A 677 52.46 -13.29 -23.41
C SER A 677 50.97 -13.15 -23.20
N GLN A 678 50.57 -12.37 -22.20
CA GLN A 678 49.17 -12.25 -21.79
C GLN A 678 48.25 -11.71 -22.89
N GLY A 679 48.76 -10.83 -23.75
CA GLY A 679 48.07 -10.33 -24.94
C GLY A 679 47.82 -11.39 -26.02
N ASN A 680 48.54 -12.51 -26.00
CA ASN A 680 48.31 -13.63 -26.92
C ASN A 680 47.34 -14.66 -26.33
N THR A 681 47.31 -14.84 -25.00
CA THR A 681 46.53 -15.88 -24.32
C THR A 681 45.12 -15.44 -23.93
N TYR A 682 44.98 -14.25 -23.34
CA TYR A 682 43.71 -13.79 -22.76
C TYR A 682 43.15 -12.52 -23.42
N PHE A 683 44.00 -11.61 -23.91
CA PHE A 683 43.58 -10.30 -24.45
C PHE A 683 43.91 -10.13 -25.94
N SER A 684 43.73 -11.20 -26.73
CA SER A 684 44.06 -11.25 -28.17
C SER A 684 43.10 -10.45 -29.05
N SER A 685 41.81 -10.46 -28.72
CA SER A 685 40.75 -9.77 -29.43
C SER A 685 39.82 -9.05 -28.45
N LEU A 686 39.00 -8.11 -28.93
CA LEU A 686 38.01 -7.44 -28.08
C LEU A 686 37.01 -8.43 -27.49
N HIS A 687 36.54 -9.38 -28.31
CA HIS A 687 35.62 -10.43 -27.86
C HIS A 687 36.25 -11.26 -26.72
N ASP A 688 37.47 -11.73 -26.91
CA ASP A 688 38.16 -12.58 -25.93
C ASP A 688 38.47 -11.80 -24.66
N SER A 689 38.89 -10.54 -24.80
CA SER A 689 39.14 -9.62 -23.67
C SER A 689 37.89 -9.38 -22.83
N VAL A 690 36.74 -9.11 -23.48
CA VAL A 690 35.45 -8.92 -22.82
C VAL A 690 35.01 -10.22 -22.13
N PHE A 691 35.15 -11.36 -22.79
CA PHE A 691 34.79 -12.66 -22.22
C PHE A 691 35.65 -12.98 -20.99
N GLN A 692 36.97 -12.83 -21.08
CA GLN A 692 37.88 -13.09 -19.96
C GLN A 692 37.63 -12.16 -18.77
N LEU A 693 37.32 -10.89 -19.01
CA LEU A 693 36.94 -9.95 -17.94
C LEU A 693 35.53 -10.17 -17.41
N LEU A 694 34.59 -10.68 -18.21
CA LEU A 694 33.28 -11.11 -17.72
C LEU A 694 33.40 -12.31 -16.78
N VAL A 695 34.26 -13.28 -17.11
CA VAL A 695 34.60 -14.41 -16.24
C VAL A 695 35.35 -13.92 -14.99
N LEU A 696 36.19 -12.90 -15.11
CA LEU A 696 36.85 -12.27 -13.96
C LEU A 696 35.88 -11.47 -13.09
N TYR A 697 34.85 -10.86 -13.68
CA TYR A 697 33.80 -10.15 -12.94
C TYR A 697 33.05 -11.09 -11.98
N SER A 698 32.96 -12.39 -12.32
CA SER A 698 32.48 -13.45 -11.41
C SER A 698 33.57 -14.12 -10.59
N THR A 699 34.83 -13.70 -10.70
CA THR A 699 36.05 -14.25 -10.06
C THR A 699 36.39 -15.70 -10.40
N ALA A 700 35.77 -16.28 -11.43
CA ALA A 700 35.95 -17.69 -11.74
C ALA A 700 37.35 -18.04 -12.28
N ASN A 701 38.05 -17.08 -12.92
CA ASN A 701 39.40 -17.25 -13.47
C ASN A 701 40.47 -16.46 -12.68
N ASN A 702 40.22 -16.10 -11.43
CA ASN A 702 41.21 -15.50 -10.52
C ASN A 702 41.92 -16.63 -9.72
N PRO A 703 43.26 -16.77 -9.75
CA PRO A 703 44.28 -15.86 -10.29
C PRO A 703 44.72 -16.13 -11.74
N ASP A 704 44.24 -17.18 -12.40
CA ASP A 704 44.77 -17.65 -13.68
C ASP A 704 44.89 -16.56 -14.76
N VAL A 705 43.88 -15.69 -14.90
CA VAL A 705 43.89 -14.60 -15.90
C VAL A 705 44.98 -13.55 -15.66
N MET A 706 45.42 -13.37 -14.41
CA MET A 706 46.46 -12.39 -14.05
C MET A 706 47.86 -13.00 -13.98
N MET A 707 48.00 -14.33 -13.90
CA MET A 707 49.29 -14.98 -13.66
C MET A 707 50.36 -14.63 -14.69
N PRO A 708 50.08 -14.64 -16.02
CA PRO A 708 51.09 -14.23 -17.01
C PRO A 708 51.49 -12.74 -16.88
N ALA A 709 50.54 -11.85 -16.55
CA ALA A 709 50.84 -10.44 -16.25
C ALA A 709 51.79 -10.30 -15.08
N TYR A 710 51.49 -11.06 -14.03
CA TYR A 710 52.10 -10.94 -12.72
C TYR A 710 53.52 -11.50 -12.70
N SER A 711 53.75 -12.60 -13.44
CA SER A 711 55.10 -13.14 -13.67
C SER A 711 55.98 -12.16 -14.45
N ASP A 712 55.39 -11.44 -15.41
CA ASP A 712 56.12 -10.45 -16.22
C ASP A 712 56.45 -9.19 -15.41
N ASN A 713 55.48 -8.67 -14.66
CA ASN A 713 55.68 -7.54 -13.75
C ASN A 713 54.65 -7.57 -12.61
N ARG A 714 55.14 -7.59 -11.36
CA ARG A 714 54.28 -7.61 -10.16
C ARG A 714 53.31 -6.43 -10.10
N PHE A 715 53.65 -5.28 -10.67
CA PHE A 715 52.76 -4.10 -10.70
C PHE A 715 51.49 -4.30 -11.56
N ASN A 716 51.49 -5.26 -12.49
CA ASN A 716 50.32 -5.53 -13.33
C ASN A 716 49.12 -6.06 -12.52
N VAL A 717 49.34 -6.56 -11.29
CA VAL A 717 48.26 -6.96 -10.37
C VAL A 717 47.31 -5.80 -10.05
N LEU A 718 47.79 -4.55 -10.04
CA LEU A 718 47.00 -3.37 -9.72
C LEU A 718 45.83 -3.20 -10.69
N PHE A 719 46.03 -3.52 -11.98
CA PHE A 719 44.96 -3.47 -12.97
C PHE A 719 43.79 -4.40 -12.58
N PHE A 720 44.10 -5.66 -12.27
CA PHE A 720 43.11 -6.66 -11.89
C PHE A 720 42.46 -6.36 -10.53
N LEU A 721 43.24 -5.86 -9.57
CA LEU A 721 42.75 -5.45 -8.26
C LEU A 721 41.72 -4.32 -8.38
N VAL A 722 42.03 -3.27 -9.14
CA VAL A 722 41.11 -2.15 -9.37
C VAL A 722 39.85 -2.62 -10.09
N PHE A 723 39.98 -3.48 -11.10
CA PHE A 723 38.84 -4.06 -11.81
C PHE A 723 37.90 -4.82 -10.87
N VAL A 724 38.45 -5.67 -9.99
CA VAL A 724 37.70 -6.47 -9.01
C VAL A 724 37.06 -5.59 -7.94
N ILE A 725 37.79 -4.59 -7.43
CA ILE A 725 37.28 -3.66 -6.40
C ILE A 725 36.03 -2.93 -6.91
N ILE A 726 36.11 -2.34 -8.10
CA ILE A 726 35.01 -1.60 -8.70
C ILE A 726 33.89 -2.56 -9.12
N GLY A 727 34.21 -3.65 -9.82
CA GLY A 727 33.21 -4.58 -10.36
C GLY A 727 32.40 -5.28 -9.28
N ILE A 728 33.07 -5.86 -8.29
CA ILE A 728 32.42 -6.73 -7.30
C ILE A 728 31.94 -5.92 -6.10
N TYR A 729 32.82 -5.15 -5.47
CA TYR A 729 32.45 -4.50 -4.21
C TYR A 729 31.56 -3.27 -4.42
N TRP A 730 31.65 -2.60 -5.57
CA TRP A 730 30.76 -1.47 -5.86
C TRP A 730 29.59 -1.89 -6.74
N ILE A 731 29.83 -2.30 -7.99
CA ILE A 731 28.76 -2.50 -8.97
C ILE A 731 27.83 -3.67 -8.56
N GLN A 732 28.38 -4.84 -8.21
CA GLN A 732 27.55 -6.00 -7.82
C GLN A 732 26.71 -5.70 -6.56
N ASN A 733 27.28 -5.05 -5.54
CA ASN A 733 26.55 -4.68 -4.32
C ASN A 733 25.44 -3.64 -4.59
N ILE A 734 25.66 -2.69 -5.51
CA ILE A 734 24.63 -1.74 -5.94
C ILE A 734 23.47 -2.48 -6.64
N ILE A 735 23.78 -3.42 -7.54
CA ILE A 735 22.75 -4.25 -8.20
C ILE A 735 21.90 -4.99 -7.15
N THR A 736 22.54 -5.63 -6.17
CA THR A 736 21.83 -6.33 -5.08
C THR A 736 20.96 -5.38 -4.26
N ALA A 737 21.45 -4.18 -3.93
CA ALA A 737 20.69 -3.18 -3.17
C ALA A 737 19.44 -2.69 -3.93
N VAL A 738 19.57 -2.45 -5.24
CA VAL A 738 18.45 -2.05 -6.12
C VAL A 738 17.38 -3.15 -6.17
N VAL A 739 17.78 -4.40 -6.38
CA VAL A 739 16.87 -5.56 -6.40
C VAL A 739 16.19 -5.76 -5.04
N TYR A 740 16.91 -5.56 -3.94
CA TYR A 740 16.34 -5.66 -2.59
C TYR A 740 15.29 -4.57 -2.32
N ARG A 741 15.57 -3.32 -2.68
CA ARG A 741 14.64 -2.19 -2.54
C ARG A 741 13.33 -2.46 -3.29
N ALA A 742 13.43 -2.98 -4.51
CA ALA A 742 12.30 -3.40 -5.34
C ALA A 742 11.39 -4.42 -4.63
N PHE A 743 12.01 -5.45 -4.03
CA PHE A 743 11.28 -6.52 -3.37
C PHE A 743 10.64 -6.10 -2.03
N ARG A 744 11.31 -5.26 -1.24
CA ARG A 744 10.80 -4.82 0.07
C ARG A 744 9.49 -4.03 -0.04
N GLY A 745 9.42 -3.06 -0.95
CA GLY A 745 8.19 -2.26 -1.16
C GLY A 745 7.02 -3.09 -1.71
N TYR A 746 7.32 -4.22 -2.35
CA TYR A 746 6.33 -5.13 -2.90
C TYR A 746 5.61 -5.98 -1.83
N PHE A 747 6.36 -6.55 -0.88
CA PHE A 747 5.80 -7.46 0.12
C PHE A 747 4.73 -6.79 1.00
N LEU A 748 4.98 -5.56 1.45
CA LEU A 748 4.05 -4.79 2.26
C LEU A 748 2.72 -4.54 1.52
N ASN A 749 2.80 -4.08 0.27
CA ASN A 749 1.63 -3.86 -0.58
C ASN A 749 0.86 -5.16 -0.84
N SER A 750 1.55 -6.31 -0.95
CA SER A 750 0.89 -7.61 -1.13
C SER A 750 0.04 -8.00 0.08
N ILE A 751 0.54 -7.77 1.31
CA ILE A 751 -0.17 -8.07 2.56
C ILE A 751 -1.39 -7.16 2.72
N ILE A 752 -1.23 -5.85 2.50
CA ILE A 752 -2.32 -4.88 2.60
C ILE A 752 -3.45 -5.27 1.62
N ASN A 753 -3.12 -5.58 0.37
CA ASN A 753 -4.11 -6.01 -0.62
C ASN A 753 -4.80 -7.34 -0.28
N SER A 754 -4.12 -8.30 0.36
CA SER A 754 -4.79 -9.51 0.84
C SER A 754 -5.81 -9.18 1.94
N GLN A 755 -5.45 -8.33 2.90
CA GLN A 755 -6.36 -7.96 4.00
C GLN A 755 -7.56 -7.16 3.50
N LEU A 756 -7.36 -6.24 2.54
CA LEU A 756 -8.45 -5.50 1.90
C LEU A 756 -9.45 -6.43 1.20
N ARG A 757 -8.97 -7.44 0.44
CA ARG A 757 -9.85 -8.40 -0.24
C ARG A 757 -10.71 -9.19 0.75
N ARG A 758 -10.14 -9.57 1.90
CA ARG A 758 -10.89 -10.25 2.95
C ARG A 758 -11.97 -9.36 3.55
N ARG A 759 -11.63 -8.12 3.94
CA ARG A 759 -12.60 -7.16 4.49
C ARG A 759 -13.74 -6.87 3.52
N LEU A 760 -13.44 -6.72 2.22
CA LEU A 760 -14.44 -6.56 1.17
C LEU A 760 -15.37 -7.78 1.07
N ALA A 761 -14.84 -8.99 1.18
CA ALA A 761 -15.62 -10.22 1.13
C ALA A 761 -16.52 -10.43 2.35
N ILE A 762 -16.03 -10.10 3.56
CA ILE A 762 -16.83 -10.08 4.80
C ILE A 762 -17.97 -9.04 4.69
N ARG A 763 -17.66 -7.85 4.19
CA ARG A 763 -18.69 -6.82 4.00
C ARG A 763 -19.74 -7.25 2.97
N ALA A 764 -19.30 -7.81 1.85
CA ALA A 764 -20.20 -8.31 0.80
C ALA A 764 -21.09 -9.47 1.29
N SER A 765 -20.57 -10.37 2.13
CA SER A 765 -21.39 -11.46 2.70
C SER A 765 -22.51 -10.92 3.59
N PHE A 766 -22.24 -9.87 4.39
CA PHE A 766 -23.25 -9.21 5.21
C PHE A 766 -24.28 -8.41 4.39
N GLU A 767 -23.83 -7.60 3.43
CA GLU A 767 -24.71 -6.75 2.60
C GLU A 767 -25.71 -7.58 1.77
N VAL A 768 -25.29 -8.76 1.28
CA VAL A 768 -26.19 -9.67 0.55
C VAL A 768 -27.33 -10.20 1.43
N LEU A 769 -27.06 -10.49 2.69
CA LEU A 769 -28.08 -10.93 3.65
C LEU A 769 -29.04 -9.79 3.99
N GLN A 770 -28.49 -8.60 4.23
CA GLN A 770 -29.27 -7.41 4.54
C GLN A 770 -30.24 -7.03 3.40
N LYS A 771 -29.77 -7.10 2.14
CA LYS A 771 -30.58 -6.77 0.96
C LYS A 771 -31.81 -7.67 0.81
N GLN A 772 -31.74 -8.92 1.27
CA GLN A 772 -32.87 -9.84 1.20
C GLN A 772 -33.97 -9.50 2.22
N ILE A 773 -33.60 -9.00 3.39
CA ILE A 773 -34.54 -8.50 4.42
C ILE A 773 -35.31 -7.28 3.88
N LEU A 774 -34.62 -6.41 3.11
CA LEU A 774 -35.21 -5.21 2.50
C LEU A 774 -36.22 -5.51 1.39
N ASN A 775 -36.12 -6.66 0.70
CA ASN A 775 -37.07 -7.02 -0.36
C ASN A 775 -38.44 -7.52 0.16
N GLY A 776 -38.57 -7.78 1.47
CA GLY A 776 -39.84 -8.20 2.09
C GLY A 776 -40.65 -7.06 2.73
N VAL A 777 -40.06 -5.88 2.95
CA VAL A 777 -40.71 -4.73 3.58
C VAL A 777 -40.22 -3.45 2.92
N SER A 778 -41.12 -2.72 2.26
CA SER A 778 -40.84 -1.39 1.71
C SER A 778 -40.68 -0.36 2.83
N ASN A 779 -39.44 -0.15 3.30
CA ASN A 779 -38.88 1.14 3.72
C ASN A 779 -37.39 0.97 4.12
N GLU A 780 -36.56 1.95 3.76
CA GLU A 780 -35.10 1.89 3.70
C GLU A 780 -34.33 1.98 5.04
N ASN A 781 -33.13 1.38 4.98
CA ASN A 781 -31.87 1.57 5.71
C ASN A 781 -31.69 1.03 7.15
N THR A 782 -30.67 0.15 7.25
CA THR A 782 -30.09 -0.53 8.42
C THR A 782 -31.04 -1.37 9.26
N LYS A 783 -31.44 -2.53 8.72
CA LYS A 783 -31.94 -3.63 9.56
C LYS A 783 -30.80 -4.63 9.85
N PRO A 784 -30.64 -5.08 11.10
CA PRO A 784 -29.63 -6.05 11.49
C PRO A 784 -29.99 -7.47 10.99
N VAL A 785 -28.99 -8.34 10.84
CA VAL A 785 -29.18 -9.74 10.37
C VAL A 785 -29.34 -10.68 11.58
N PRO A 786 -30.36 -11.56 11.61
CA PRO A 786 -30.53 -12.50 12.73
C PRO A 786 -29.31 -13.40 12.92
N ILE A 787 -28.93 -13.62 14.19
CA ILE A 787 -27.76 -14.45 14.54
C ILE A 787 -27.89 -15.88 14.03
N SER A 788 -29.11 -16.42 14.06
CA SER A 788 -29.43 -17.76 13.55
C SER A 788 -29.00 -17.94 12.08
N VAL A 789 -29.20 -16.93 11.23
CA VAL A 789 -28.80 -16.96 9.82
C VAL A 789 -27.28 -16.93 9.68
N VAL A 790 -26.59 -16.11 10.50
CA VAL A 790 -25.12 -16.06 10.52
C VAL A 790 -24.54 -17.41 10.94
N GLN A 791 -25.14 -18.06 11.94
CA GLN A 791 -24.70 -19.37 12.43
C GLN A 791 -24.87 -20.46 11.36
N ILE A 792 -25.95 -20.43 10.56
CA ILE A 792 -26.13 -21.33 9.42
C ILE A 792 -25.02 -21.13 8.38
N ILE A 793 -24.62 -19.88 8.10
CA ILE A 793 -23.58 -19.57 7.12
C ILE A 793 -22.20 -20.02 7.61
N VAL A 794 -21.88 -19.79 8.88
CA VAL A 794 -20.60 -20.21 9.48
C VAL A 794 -20.48 -21.74 9.46
N ASN A 795 -21.53 -22.45 9.86
CA ASN A 795 -21.55 -23.92 9.87
C ASN A 795 -21.50 -24.55 8.48
N SER A 796 -21.99 -23.84 7.45
CA SER A 796 -22.02 -24.34 6.07
C SER A 796 -20.81 -23.90 5.24
N ALA A 797 -20.01 -22.93 5.70
CA ALA A 797 -18.80 -22.48 5.04
C ALA A 797 -17.63 -23.45 5.25
N SER A 798 -16.81 -23.64 4.22
CA SER A 798 -15.58 -24.43 4.31
C SER A 798 -14.48 -23.67 5.07
N MET A 799 -14.46 -23.82 6.39
CA MET A 799 -13.41 -23.32 7.27
C MET A 799 -12.91 -24.39 8.24
N SER A 800 -11.77 -24.14 8.89
CA SER A 800 -11.27 -25.07 9.90
C SER A 800 -12.22 -25.11 11.09
N LYS A 801 -12.37 -26.31 11.69
CA LYS A 801 -13.27 -26.54 12.82
C LYS A 801 -13.06 -25.56 13.98
N TRP A 802 -11.81 -25.27 14.34
CA TRP A 802 -11.47 -24.31 15.41
C TRP A 802 -12.06 -22.91 15.20
N HIS A 803 -11.89 -22.35 13.99
CA HIS A 803 -12.44 -21.03 13.68
C HIS A 803 -13.97 -21.03 13.71
N SER A 804 -14.61 -22.08 13.16
CA SER A 804 -16.06 -22.23 13.20
C SER A 804 -16.58 -22.30 14.65
N ASP A 805 -15.96 -23.13 15.49
CA ASP A 805 -16.37 -23.31 16.89
C ASP A 805 -16.20 -22.01 17.70
N ARG A 806 -15.09 -21.28 17.50
CA ARG A 806 -14.81 -20.04 18.22
C ARG A 806 -15.73 -18.90 17.78
N ILE A 807 -16.02 -18.81 16.48
CA ILE A 807 -17.00 -17.85 15.94
C ILE A 807 -18.39 -18.17 16.48
N ASN A 808 -18.80 -19.45 16.47
CA ASN A 808 -20.09 -19.89 17.01
C ASN A 808 -20.21 -19.61 18.52
N GLN A 809 -19.14 -19.79 19.29
CA GLN A 809 -19.13 -19.45 20.70
C GLN A 809 -19.36 -17.94 20.91
N ARG A 810 -18.69 -17.08 20.13
CA ARG A 810 -18.87 -15.63 20.24
C ARG A 810 -20.25 -15.17 19.77
N LEU A 811 -20.80 -15.83 18.74
CA LEU A 811 -22.18 -15.63 18.30
C LEU A 811 -23.19 -16.05 19.37
N PHE A 812 -22.94 -17.15 20.09
CA PHE A 812 -23.79 -17.60 21.18
C PHE A 812 -23.79 -16.61 22.37
N GLU A 813 -22.63 -16.10 22.76
CA GLU A 813 -22.51 -15.05 23.80
C GLU A 813 -23.31 -13.79 23.42
N LEU A 814 -23.24 -13.37 22.16
CA LEU A 814 -24.00 -12.22 21.65
C LEU A 814 -25.50 -12.50 21.55
N ASN A 815 -25.90 -13.74 21.24
CA ASN A 815 -27.31 -14.15 21.20
C ASN A 815 -27.98 -14.09 22.57
N CYS A 816 -27.22 -14.15 23.67
CA CYS A 816 -27.75 -13.92 25.01
C CYS A 816 -28.05 -12.43 25.29
N GLU A 817 -27.45 -11.51 24.53
CA GLU A 817 -27.63 -10.06 24.70
C GLU A 817 -28.60 -9.46 23.66
N THR A 818 -28.49 -9.89 22.40
CA THR A 818 -29.25 -9.37 21.26
C THR A 818 -29.45 -10.46 20.19
N ASP A 819 -30.65 -10.63 19.65
CA ASP A 819 -30.95 -11.61 18.58
C ASP A 819 -30.47 -11.21 17.17
N ILE A 820 -29.89 -10.00 17.04
CA ILE A 820 -29.59 -9.39 15.74
C ILE A 820 -28.18 -8.78 15.72
N ILE A 821 -27.50 -8.90 14.58
CA ILE A 821 -26.12 -8.45 14.38
C ILE A 821 -26.03 -7.31 13.36
N ASP A 822 -25.28 -6.28 13.74
CA ASP A 822 -24.86 -5.17 12.87
C ASP A 822 -23.56 -5.47 12.10
N LEU A 823 -23.28 -4.68 11.05
CA LEU A 823 -22.08 -4.85 10.21
C LEU A 823 -20.78 -4.73 11.01
N GLU A 824 -20.71 -3.82 11.98
CA GLU A 824 -19.53 -3.63 12.82
C GLU A 824 -19.29 -4.84 13.73
N GLN A 825 -20.34 -5.32 14.39
CA GLN A 825 -20.30 -6.52 15.21
C GLN A 825 -19.93 -7.75 14.37
N TYR A 826 -20.54 -7.93 13.19
CA TYR A 826 -20.21 -9.00 12.25
C TYR A 826 -18.73 -8.96 11.84
N SER A 827 -18.23 -7.77 11.46
CA SER A 827 -16.84 -7.60 11.04
C SER A 827 -15.87 -7.92 12.18
N LYS A 828 -16.17 -7.46 13.41
CA LYS A 828 -15.38 -7.71 14.62
C LYS A 828 -15.35 -9.19 15.00
N ILE A 829 -16.45 -9.92 14.84
CA ILE A 829 -16.47 -11.38 15.04
C ILE A 829 -15.59 -12.06 13.98
N MET A 830 -15.65 -11.59 12.73
CA MET A 830 -14.84 -12.15 11.64
C MET A 830 -13.35 -11.79 11.73
N GLU A 831 -12.93 -10.85 12.58
CA GLU A 831 -11.51 -10.65 12.92
C GLU A 831 -10.89 -11.87 13.63
N LEU A 832 -11.71 -12.75 14.23
CA LEU A 832 -11.23 -14.02 14.79
C LEU A 832 -10.56 -14.91 13.74
N LEU A 833 -10.81 -14.67 12.44
CA LEU A 833 -10.13 -15.35 11.33
C LEU A 833 -8.65 -14.95 11.19
N ASP A 834 -8.17 -13.89 11.83
CA ASP A 834 -6.73 -13.53 11.89
C ASP A 834 -5.95 -14.33 12.92
N VAL A 835 -6.65 -14.94 13.87
CA VAL A 835 -6.02 -15.55 15.04
C VAL A 835 -5.46 -16.92 14.67
N ASN A 836 -4.15 -17.09 14.80
CA ASN A 836 -3.52 -18.39 14.57
C ASN A 836 -3.77 -19.33 15.76
N PRO A 837 -4.49 -20.46 15.58
CA PRO A 837 -4.85 -21.34 16.69
C PRO A 837 -3.64 -21.99 17.37
N LYS A 838 -2.54 -22.18 16.62
CA LYS A 838 -1.31 -22.81 17.12
C LYS A 838 -0.63 -22.01 18.24
N LEU A 839 -0.75 -20.68 18.23
CA LEU A 839 -0.14 -19.79 19.23
C LEU A 839 -0.92 -19.79 20.55
N ILE A 840 -2.24 -20.05 20.52
CA ILE A 840 -3.09 -20.05 21.71
C ILE A 840 -2.93 -21.35 22.51
N THR A 841 -2.81 -22.47 21.80
CA THR A 841 -2.59 -23.78 22.45
C THR A 841 -1.33 -23.79 23.31
N GLU A 842 -0.31 -22.99 23.00
CA GLU A 842 0.90 -22.87 23.84
C GLU A 842 0.62 -22.20 25.21
N ILE A 843 -0.41 -21.35 25.33
CA ILE A 843 -0.71 -20.57 26.53
C ILE A 843 -1.55 -21.36 27.54
N GLU A 844 -2.44 -22.25 27.06
CA GLU A 844 -3.32 -23.06 27.92
C GLU A 844 -2.58 -24.10 28.77
N PHE A 845 -1.29 -24.38 28.51
CA PHE A 845 -0.49 -25.37 29.25
C PHE A 845 -0.17 -24.98 30.71
N LYS A 846 -0.60 -23.82 31.19
CA LYS A 846 -0.24 -23.25 32.48
C LYS A 846 -1.29 -23.38 33.60
N THR A 847 -2.22 -24.32 33.51
CA THR A 847 -3.11 -24.65 34.65
C THR A 847 -2.46 -25.69 35.56
N LEU A 848 -2.05 -25.29 36.76
CA LEU A 848 -1.56 -26.16 37.83
C LEU A 848 -2.73 -26.91 38.47
N SER A 849 -2.69 -28.24 38.48
CA SER A 849 -3.48 -29.10 39.37
C SER A 849 -2.55 -29.94 40.26
N GLU A 850 -2.95 -30.16 41.51
CA GLU A 850 -2.14 -30.78 42.58
C GLU A 850 -2.32 -32.30 42.65
N SER A 851 -1.77 -33.06 41.69
CA SER A 851 -1.68 -34.53 41.79
C SER A 851 -0.25 -35.05 41.57
N LEU A 852 0.10 -36.22 42.12
CA LEU A 852 1.42 -36.87 41.92
C LEU A 852 1.68 -37.18 40.43
N ILE A 853 0.62 -37.52 39.70
CA ILE A 853 0.67 -37.74 38.24
C ILE A 853 1.03 -36.43 37.53
N ASP A 854 0.52 -35.28 37.99
CA ASP A 854 0.85 -33.98 37.41
C ASP A 854 2.28 -33.52 37.72
N ARG A 855 2.87 -33.93 38.86
CA ARG A 855 4.30 -33.72 39.15
C ARG A 855 5.19 -34.49 38.18
N PHE A 856 4.89 -35.76 37.89
CA PHE A 856 5.63 -36.54 36.89
C PHE A 856 5.46 -36.00 35.47
N LYS A 857 4.24 -35.57 35.11
CA LYS A 857 4.02 -34.84 33.85
C LYS A 857 4.80 -33.52 33.81
N GLY A 858 4.97 -32.85 34.95
CA GLY A 858 5.78 -31.64 35.10
C GLY A 858 7.26 -31.84 34.75
N VAL A 859 7.82 -33.03 35.01
CA VAL A 859 9.22 -33.37 34.63
C VAL A 859 9.38 -33.37 33.11
N GLY A 860 8.48 -34.05 32.39
CA GLY A 860 8.50 -34.10 30.91
C GLY A 860 8.22 -32.74 30.24
N ARG A 861 7.60 -31.81 30.96
CA ARG A 861 7.35 -30.41 30.51
C ARG A 861 8.44 -29.44 30.94
N SER A 862 9.41 -29.88 31.73
CA SER A 862 10.44 -29.00 32.28
C SER A 862 11.48 -28.65 31.22
N LYS A 863 11.91 -27.38 31.20
CA LYS A 863 13.00 -26.93 30.32
C LYS A 863 14.32 -27.67 30.59
N ILE A 864 14.48 -28.18 31.81
CA ILE A 864 15.66 -28.96 32.21
C ILE A 864 15.67 -30.29 31.47
N PHE A 865 14.53 -30.97 31.36
CA PHE A 865 14.40 -32.22 30.60
C PHE A 865 14.74 -32.03 29.12
N ASP A 866 14.27 -30.95 28.49
CA ASP A 866 14.64 -30.59 27.11
C ASP A 866 16.14 -30.28 26.96
N SER A 867 16.74 -29.63 27.97
CA SER A 867 18.17 -29.32 27.98
C SER A 867 19.04 -30.58 28.09
N ILE A 868 18.59 -31.58 28.87
CA ILE A 868 19.26 -32.89 28.98
C ILE A 868 19.16 -33.66 27.66
N GLY A 869 17.98 -33.69 27.03
CA GLY A 869 17.80 -34.32 25.71
C GLY A 869 18.73 -33.70 24.65
N THR A 870 18.85 -32.37 24.65
CA THR A 870 19.77 -31.64 23.76
C THR A 870 21.24 -31.98 24.04
N LEU A 871 21.63 -32.12 25.31
CA LEU A 871 22.98 -32.51 25.70
C LEU A 871 23.31 -33.93 25.22
N PHE A 872 22.37 -34.87 25.34
CA PHE A 872 22.56 -36.25 24.87
C PHE A 872 22.58 -36.34 23.34
N ALA A 873 21.84 -35.50 22.63
CA ALA A 873 21.95 -35.36 21.18
C ALA A 873 23.33 -34.81 20.76
N LEU A 874 23.88 -33.84 21.49
CA LEU A 874 25.26 -33.36 21.25
C LEU A 874 26.27 -34.48 21.51
N LEU A 875 26.10 -35.21 22.61
CA LEU A 875 26.97 -36.34 22.96
C LEU A 875 26.91 -37.44 21.89
N SER A 876 25.72 -37.77 21.37
CA SER A 876 25.58 -38.76 20.30
C SER A 876 26.29 -38.33 19.02
N VAL A 877 26.18 -37.05 18.64
CA VAL A 877 26.92 -36.51 17.48
C VAL A 877 28.43 -36.61 17.70
N LEU A 878 28.93 -36.22 18.88
CA LEU A 878 30.35 -36.33 19.23
C LEU A 878 30.84 -37.78 19.16
N LEU A 879 30.11 -38.72 19.75
CA LEU A 879 30.46 -40.15 19.74
C LEU A 879 30.50 -40.71 18.32
N VAL A 880 29.50 -40.40 17.48
CA VAL A 880 29.48 -40.82 16.07
C VAL A 880 30.63 -40.19 15.28
N THR A 881 30.97 -38.92 15.51
CA THR A 881 32.12 -38.28 14.84
C THR A 881 33.46 -38.92 15.24
N ILE A 882 33.63 -39.28 16.52
CA ILE A 882 34.81 -40.00 17.01
C ILE A 882 34.86 -41.40 16.39
N GLU A 883 33.71 -42.09 16.29
CA GLU A 883 33.63 -43.41 15.67
C GLU A 883 34.02 -43.39 14.19
N ILE A 884 33.45 -42.45 13.41
CA ILE A 884 33.77 -42.28 11.98
C ILE A 884 35.24 -41.90 11.80
N SER A 885 35.76 -40.98 12.63
CA SER A 885 37.16 -40.56 12.59
C SER A 885 38.12 -41.72 12.89
N ASN A 886 37.82 -42.52 13.92
CA ASN A 886 38.63 -43.68 14.29
C ASN A 886 38.58 -44.77 13.22
N ARG A 887 37.42 -45.03 12.61
CA ARG A 887 37.28 -45.96 11.48
C ARG A 887 38.03 -45.50 10.23
N HIS A 888 38.17 -44.19 10.01
CA HIS A 888 38.90 -43.65 8.87
C HIS A 888 40.44 -43.68 9.07
N LEU A 889 40.90 -43.47 10.31
CA LEU A 889 42.33 -43.37 10.64
C LEU A 889 42.99 -44.74 10.91
N ASN A 890 42.28 -45.69 11.52
CA ASN A 890 42.85 -46.97 11.91
C ASN A 890 42.44 -48.09 10.94
N SER A 891 43.40 -48.66 10.21
CA SER A 891 43.22 -49.83 9.33
C SER A 891 43.28 -51.18 10.06
N ASP A 892 43.67 -51.19 11.34
CA ASP A 892 43.90 -52.43 12.09
C ASP A 892 42.62 -52.94 12.78
N TYR A 893 42.16 -54.10 12.30
CA TYR A 893 40.84 -54.68 12.57
C TYR A 893 40.60 -55.08 14.04
N LYS A 894 41.65 -55.34 14.85
CA LYS A 894 41.50 -55.98 16.18
C LYS A 894 41.29 -55.00 17.35
N GLU A 895 41.97 -53.87 17.41
CA GLU A 895 41.68 -52.82 18.41
C GLU A 895 40.41 -52.02 18.06
N LEU A 896 40.07 -51.97 16.76
CA LEU A 896 38.85 -51.34 16.25
C LEU A 896 37.58 -52.03 16.79
N VAL A 897 37.57 -53.37 16.88
CA VAL A 897 36.39 -54.14 17.30
C VAL A 897 36.02 -53.87 18.76
N ALA A 898 36.98 -53.82 19.70
CA ALA A 898 36.67 -53.61 21.12
C ALA A 898 36.15 -52.19 21.42
N HIS A 899 36.74 -51.15 20.80
CA HIS A 899 36.24 -49.78 20.95
C HIS A 899 34.94 -49.52 20.18
N SER A 900 34.74 -50.19 19.03
CA SER A 900 33.48 -50.10 18.29
C SER A 900 32.30 -50.72 19.03
N LEU A 901 32.51 -51.81 19.80
CA LEU A 901 31.45 -52.47 20.58
C LEU A 901 30.94 -51.58 21.72
N LEU A 902 31.85 -50.93 22.48
CA LEU A 902 31.47 -50.03 23.57
C LEU A 902 30.75 -48.78 23.04
N ILE A 903 31.23 -48.18 21.95
CA ILE A 903 30.58 -47.04 21.31
C ILE A 903 29.22 -47.45 20.73
N SER A 904 29.12 -48.63 20.11
CA SER A 904 27.85 -49.18 19.61
C SER A 904 26.84 -49.42 20.74
N PHE A 905 27.29 -49.87 21.92
CA PHE A 905 26.43 -50.04 23.09
C PHE A 905 25.93 -48.70 23.65
N VAL A 906 26.79 -47.69 23.71
CA VAL A 906 26.40 -46.33 24.13
C VAL A 906 25.42 -45.71 23.13
N ASN A 907 25.66 -45.87 21.82
CA ASN A 907 24.76 -45.42 20.77
C ASN A 907 23.38 -46.11 20.87
N PHE A 908 23.34 -47.42 21.13
CA PHE A 908 22.10 -48.16 21.38
C PHE A 908 21.35 -47.62 22.60
N SER A 909 22.07 -47.38 23.70
CA SER A 909 21.50 -46.82 24.93
C SER A 909 20.92 -45.42 24.71
N LEU A 910 21.60 -44.59 23.91
CA LEU A 910 21.13 -43.26 23.53
C LEU A 910 19.87 -43.32 22.63
N MET A 911 19.77 -44.29 21.71
CA MET A 911 18.55 -44.48 20.90
C MET A 911 17.34 -44.88 21.76
N ILE A 912 17.56 -45.74 22.75
CA ILE A 912 16.51 -46.08 23.74
C ILE A 912 16.13 -44.83 24.53
N TYR A 913 17.10 -44.02 24.94
CA TYR A 913 16.84 -42.76 25.63
C TYR A 913 15.98 -41.81 24.78
N PHE A 914 16.27 -41.60 23.49
CA PHE A 914 15.46 -40.71 22.65
C PHE A 914 14.04 -41.25 22.44
N ALA A 915 13.88 -42.56 22.24
CA ALA A 915 12.55 -43.17 22.19
C ALA A 915 11.78 -42.98 23.51
N PHE A 916 12.45 -43.16 24.65
CA PHE A 916 11.89 -42.92 25.97
C PHE A 916 11.54 -41.44 26.19
N GLU A 917 12.40 -40.51 25.78
CA GLU A 917 12.17 -39.08 25.87
C GLU A 917 10.90 -38.67 25.12
N ILE A 918 10.72 -39.18 23.89
CA ILE A 918 9.52 -38.92 23.08
C ILE A 918 8.28 -39.54 23.70
N ILE A 919 8.36 -40.77 24.23
CA ILE A 919 7.25 -41.43 24.92
C ILE A 919 6.85 -40.63 26.17
N MET A 920 7.83 -40.18 26.96
CA MET A 920 7.59 -39.36 28.16
C MET A 920 7.01 -37.99 27.81
N LYS A 921 7.48 -37.35 26.74
CA LYS A 921 6.90 -36.09 26.24
C LYS A 921 5.48 -36.30 25.73
N ALA A 922 5.25 -37.31 24.89
CA ALA A 922 3.91 -37.65 24.40
C ALA A 922 2.93 -37.99 25.56
N TRP A 923 3.40 -38.67 26.61
CA TRP A 923 2.59 -38.96 27.80
C TRP A 923 2.32 -37.70 28.65
N SER A 924 3.32 -36.82 28.80
CA SER A 924 3.20 -35.60 29.61
C SER A 924 2.29 -34.54 28.99
N PHE A 925 2.33 -34.35 27.67
CA PHE A 925 1.49 -33.40 26.94
C PHE A 925 0.18 -34.01 26.43
N GLY A 926 0.12 -35.34 26.30
CA GLY A 926 -0.91 -36.09 25.58
C GLY A 926 -0.52 -36.29 24.11
N PRO A 927 -0.65 -37.50 23.53
CA PRO A 927 -0.07 -37.82 22.22
C PRO A 927 -0.63 -36.93 21.10
N ASP A 928 -1.94 -36.72 21.07
CA ASP A 928 -2.59 -35.83 20.10
C ASP A 928 -2.12 -34.38 20.19
N LYS A 929 -1.82 -33.91 21.40
CA LYS A 929 -1.41 -32.53 21.65
C LYS A 929 0.08 -32.34 21.35
N PHE A 930 0.92 -33.30 21.72
CA PHE A 930 2.37 -33.30 21.49
C PHE A 930 2.72 -33.24 19.99
N PHE A 931 2.08 -34.08 19.17
CA PHE A 931 2.33 -34.11 17.73
C PHE A 931 1.69 -32.93 16.97
N ARG A 932 0.61 -32.33 17.50
CA ARG A 932 -0.01 -31.14 16.88
C ARG A 932 0.71 -29.84 17.19
N SER A 933 1.41 -29.78 18.33
CA SER A 933 2.10 -28.57 18.80
C SER A 933 3.20 -28.13 17.84
N SER A 934 4.10 -29.04 17.47
CA SER A 934 5.23 -28.74 16.57
C SER A 934 5.46 -29.86 15.56
N SER A 935 5.71 -29.48 14.31
CA SER A 935 6.14 -30.42 13.27
C SER A 935 7.53 -31.01 13.55
N ALA A 936 8.36 -30.35 14.38
CA ALA A 936 9.65 -30.87 14.79
C ALA A 936 9.50 -32.15 15.63
N ASN A 937 8.52 -32.20 16.54
CA ASN A 937 8.25 -33.37 17.37
C ASN A 937 7.85 -34.60 16.54
N ILE A 938 7.13 -34.40 15.43
CA ILE A 938 6.79 -35.47 14.49
C ILE A 938 8.06 -36.00 13.82
N LEU A 939 8.96 -35.11 13.40
CA LEU A 939 10.23 -35.48 12.79
C LEU A 939 11.12 -36.23 13.80
N GLU A 940 11.26 -35.72 15.02
CA GLU A 940 12.03 -36.35 16.09
C GLU A 940 11.50 -37.75 16.39
N ALA A 941 10.18 -37.92 16.50
CA ALA A 941 9.57 -39.23 16.67
C ALA A 941 9.84 -40.15 15.49
N ALA A 942 9.64 -39.66 14.26
CA ALA A 942 9.90 -40.46 13.06
C ALA A 942 11.36 -40.92 12.98
N VAL A 943 12.31 -40.02 13.26
CA VAL A 943 13.75 -40.33 13.27
C VAL A 943 14.08 -41.31 14.39
N ALA A 944 13.68 -41.04 15.63
CA ALA A 944 14.01 -41.90 16.77
C ALA A 944 13.41 -43.31 16.62
N PHE A 945 12.16 -43.44 16.19
CA PHE A 945 11.54 -44.76 15.98
C PHE A 945 12.12 -45.47 14.75
N THR A 946 12.43 -44.76 13.67
CA THR A 946 13.09 -45.38 12.50
C THR A 946 14.49 -45.86 12.85
N CYS A 947 15.28 -45.06 13.58
CA CYS A 947 16.60 -45.46 14.07
C CYS A 947 16.50 -46.64 15.03
N LEU A 948 15.54 -46.65 15.96
CA LEU A 948 15.30 -47.78 16.86
C LEU A 948 14.93 -49.05 16.07
N ILE A 949 14.04 -48.96 15.09
CA ILE A 949 13.64 -50.09 14.23
C ILE A 949 14.82 -50.60 13.41
N LEU A 950 15.59 -49.71 12.77
CA LEU A 950 16.80 -50.08 12.03
C LEU A 950 17.81 -50.78 12.94
N GLN A 951 17.96 -50.31 14.17
CA GLN A 951 18.86 -50.91 15.15
C GLN A 951 18.36 -52.28 15.65
N ILE A 952 17.05 -52.44 15.86
CA ILE A 952 16.45 -53.74 16.19
C ILE A 952 16.59 -54.72 15.02
N ILE A 953 16.38 -54.28 13.78
CA ILE A 953 16.61 -55.08 12.57
C ILE A 953 18.09 -55.47 12.47
N HIS A 954 19.00 -54.53 12.71
CA HIS A 954 20.43 -54.80 12.73
C HIS A 954 20.78 -55.85 13.80
N MET A 955 20.22 -55.76 15.01
CA MET A 955 20.41 -56.77 16.06
C MET A 955 19.79 -58.13 15.71
N ALA A 956 18.66 -58.14 14.99
CA ALA A 956 18.02 -59.37 14.56
C ALA A 956 18.82 -60.10 13.46
N ILE A 957 19.48 -59.35 12.57
CA ILE A 957 20.29 -59.90 11.48
C ILE A 957 21.71 -60.27 11.94
N HIS A 958 22.33 -59.44 12.79
CA HIS A 958 23.74 -59.53 13.15
C HIS A 958 24.00 -59.98 14.61
N GLY A 959 22.96 -60.27 15.39
CA GLY A 959 23.07 -60.64 16.80
C GLY A 959 23.19 -59.44 17.76
N SER A 960 23.18 -59.72 19.07
CA SER A 960 23.30 -58.68 20.10
C SER A 960 24.66 -57.96 20.00
N PRO A 961 24.70 -56.60 20.08
CA PRO A 961 25.96 -55.86 20.10
C PRO A 961 26.81 -56.15 21.35
N VAL A 962 26.26 -56.88 22.33
CA VAL A 962 26.94 -57.26 23.58
C VAL A 962 27.47 -58.70 23.53
N ILE A 963 27.00 -59.52 22.57
CA ILE A 963 27.42 -60.93 22.46
C ILE A 963 28.07 -61.11 21.09
N SER A 964 29.33 -60.69 21.01
CA SER A 964 30.28 -61.35 20.13
C SER A 964 30.45 -62.78 20.68
N GLU A 965 29.72 -63.73 20.11
CA GLU A 965 30.23 -65.11 20.12
C GLU A 965 31.50 -65.15 19.26
N LYS A 966 32.45 -65.93 19.77
CA LYS A 966 33.82 -66.20 19.30
C LYS A 966 34.01 -66.29 17.79
#